data_AF-A0A812RXW9-F1
#
_entry.id   AF-A0A812RXW9-F1
#
_cell.length_a   1.000
_cell.length_b   1.000
_cell.length_c   1.000
_cell.angle_alpha   90.00
_cell.angle_beta   90.00
_cell.angle_gamma   90.00
#
_symmetry.space_group_name_H-M   'P 1'
#
loop_
_entity.id
_entity.type
_entity.pdbx_description
1 polymer ?
#
loop_
_entity_poly.entity_id
_entity_poly.type
_entity_poly.pdbx_seq_one_letter_code
_entity_poly.pdbx_strand_id
1 'polypeptide(L)'
;MYGHIHIILKDLVLEAFGQNVWSAILLRAGLEEDAVLNTVQHPDEVSYRLVAATCAETELSAENALEAFGRHFVGFALRTGNARFLKAQGSTLPGFLANVNTLHNQLERDHPNALFPYLEVSYDSHKDEASLQYLSTRAGLSAVVVGVVKEVGLRLFGLQVTMKEQPCARCFRKDAEDKRATAWHVSWVKVAVPQDKKEQPTPRMSFAALHWAMIDFGKLISNFDLISATCASEVGRCAAVEADQTLHIDPAMASEANRKLDQVRSVPEAPQDVLLRGTPARHVAAAWCDSTLATCSEFWSSSTGDGRHYALSQDAQEVDVFVSHSWSPPDDWEDRMGQGVDYSEIKSTTLAVMAKDYAQEHRTLADWGNTSFWIDKACIHQDIPELKSLGIGLLEKFLEKCDTMCVIFTWTYLERLWCVYEWACVLVSKPPHKVFLQTELFVKEETLPLYLDAVRHFSLKQTKCFAEEDRKVLEAKIDADYVSTEAFETLVQATVVALMARSMAFRAGRSPHLHKTFFQPWITLARELGFVELAGALECCRCNDWRKMTSLNSTSSQNSTMSVRRHGSQKSTSSKRSSPSHSLSGMAHKLRGLLSPTSTQQSADDSLPMMFSPRSEAAHPSKPKALEDSSPKKAEMMGRSMGVNSLEYTQIVSDWFDLDVAPILEDLLKAATK
;
A
#
# COMPACT_ATOMS: atom_id res chain seq x y z
N MET A 1 -10.19 -0.79 -19.19
CA MET A 1 -9.01 -0.75 -18.29
C MET A 1 -8.52 0.70 -18.15
N TYR A 2 -7.51 1.00 -17.32
CA TYR A 2 -6.93 2.36 -17.25
C TYR A 2 -6.16 2.70 -18.54
N GLY A 3 -6.23 3.96 -18.98
CA GLY A 3 -5.61 4.44 -20.23
C GLY A 3 -4.10 4.23 -20.34
N HIS A 4 -3.38 4.13 -19.21
CA HIS A 4 -1.97 3.72 -19.16
C HIS A 4 -1.69 2.42 -19.95
N ILE A 5 -2.61 1.45 -19.92
CA ILE A 5 -2.50 0.20 -20.70
C ILE A 5 -2.59 0.46 -22.21
N HIS A 6 -3.38 1.44 -22.63
CA HIS A 6 -3.50 1.85 -24.04
C HIS A 6 -2.28 2.65 -24.52
N ILE A 7 -1.67 3.47 -23.64
CA ILE A 7 -0.38 4.15 -23.92
C ILE A 7 0.72 3.12 -24.17
N ILE A 8 0.83 2.10 -23.32
CA ILE A 8 1.84 1.02 -23.47
C ILE A 8 1.57 0.17 -24.72
N LEU A 9 0.31 -0.05 -25.09
CA LEU A 9 -0.05 -0.72 -26.33
C LEU A 9 0.32 0.12 -27.57
N LYS A 10 0.09 1.44 -27.52
CA LYS A 10 0.57 2.37 -28.57
C LYS A 10 2.09 2.32 -28.69
N ASP A 11 2.82 2.38 -27.58
CA ASP A 11 4.29 2.31 -27.56
C ASP A 11 4.79 1.03 -28.26
N LEU A 12 4.23 -0.14 -27.91
CA LEU A 12 4.52 -1.41 -28.59
C LEU A 12 4.21 -1.37 -30.10
N VAL A 13 3.04 -0.87 -30.49
CA VAL A 13 2.66 -0.81 -31.90
C VAL A 13 3.55 0.16 -32.67
N LEU A 14 3.96 1.28 -32.08
CA LEU A 14 4.89 2.22 -32.71
C LEU A 14 6.30 1.64 -32.83
N GLU A 15 6.82 0.95 -31.81
CA GLU A 15 8.15 0.32 -31.80
C GLU A 15 8.22 -0.85 -32.81
N ALA A 16 7.15 -1.66 -32.94
CA ALA A 16 7.14 -2.85 -33.79
C ALA A 16 6.58 -2.64 -35.23
N PHE A 17 5.63 -1.71 -35.43
CA PHE A 17 4.87 -1.56 -36.69
C PHE A 17 4.71 -0.10 -37.17
N GLY A 18 4.99 0.88 -36.32
CA GLY A 18 4.95 2.31 -36.65
C GLY A 18 3.56 2.94 -36.73
N GLN A 19 3.54 4.27 -36.93
CA GLN A 19 2.35 5.12 -36.84
C GLN A 19 1.19 4.70 -37.78
N ASN A 20 1.50 4.22 -38.99
CA ASN A 20 0.48 3.83 -39.96
C ASN A 20 -0.40 2.67 -39.45
N VAL A 21 0.22 1.67 -38.80
CA VAL A 21 -0.50 0.52 -38.24
C VAL A 21 -1.27 0.91 -36.98
N TRP A 22 -0.71 1.79 -36.13
CA TRP A 22 -1.46 2.34 -35.00
C TRP A 22 -2.72 3.11 -35.44
N SER A 23 -2.62 3.96 -36.46
CA SER A 23 -3.78 4.67 -37.01
C SER A 23 -4.80 3.73 -37.69
N ALA A 24 -4.35 2.64 -38.32
CA ALA A 24 -5.25 1.60 -38.83
C ALA A 24 -5.96 0.83 -37.71
N ILE A 25 -5.27 0.52 -36.62
CA ILE A 25 -5.83 -0.11 -35.41
C ILE A 25 -6.91 0.75 -34.79
N LEU A 26 -6.68 2.06 -34.63
CA LEU A 26 -7.71 3.00 -34.12
C LEU A 26 -8.93 3.07 -35.04
N LEU A 27 -8.72 3.19 -36.36
CA LEU A 27 -9.79 3.23 -37.35
C LEU A 27 -10.63 1.94 -37.35
N ARG A 28 -9.98 0.76 -37.33
CA ARG A 28 -10.67 -0.54 -37.24
C ARG A 28 -11.37 -0.74 -35.90
N ALA A 29 -10.73 -0.33 -34.80
CA ALA A 29 -11.33 -0.43 -33.47
C ALA A 29 -12.55 0.51 -33.34
N GLY A 30 -12.60 1.61 -34.09
CA GLY A 30 -13.62 2.66 -34.02
C GLY A 30 -13.43 3.54 -32.79
N LEU A 31 -12.21 4.01 -32.57
CA LEU A 31 -11.78 4.72 -31.36
C LEU A 31 -10.93 5.94 -31.72
N GLU A 32 -11.19 7.08 -31.07
CA GLU A 32 -10.38 8.31 -31.19
C GLU A 32 -9.17 8.24 -30.24
N GLU A 33 -8.02 8.77 -30.68
CA GLU A 33 -6.76 8.61 -29.94
C GLU A 33 -6.77 9.29 -28.57
N ASP A 34 -7.09 10.59 -28.53
CA ASP A 34 -7.19 11.36 -27.29
C ASP A 34 -8.22 10.78 -26.31
N ALA A 35 -9.25 10.11 -26.84
CA ALA A 35 -10.30 9.48 -26.06
C ALA A 35 -9.87 8.17 -25.39
N VAL A 36 -8.85 7.46 -25.91
CA VAL A 36 -8.35 6.20 -25.32
C VAL A 36 -7.03 6.34 -24.57
N LEU A 37 -6.20 7.33 -24.90
CA LEU A 37 -4.90 7.56 -24.27
C LEU A 37 -4.97 8.42 -23.00
N ASN A 38 -6.07 9.13 -22.75
CA ASN A 38 -6.25 9.81 -21.45
C ASN A 38 -6.22 8.79 -20.30
N THR A 39 -5.55 9.16 -19.21
CA THR A 39 -5.11 8.24 -18.13
C THR A 39 -6.23 7.81 -17.18
N VAL A 40 -7.50 8.06 -17.51
CA VAL A 40 -8.65 7.65 -16.70
C VAL A 40 -8.99 6.16 -16.90
N GLN A 41 -10.00 5.68 -16.18
CA GLN A 41 -10.54 4.34 -16.36
C GLN A 41 -11.55 4.27 -17.51
N HIS A 42 -11.26 3.42 -18.49
CA HIS A 42 -12.16 3.07 -19.58
C HIS A 42 -12.91 1.76 -19.30
N PRO A 43 -14.10 1.55 -19.91
CA PRO A 43 -14.70 0.21 -19.99
C PRO A 43 -13.71 -0.80 -20.59
N ASP A 44 -13.70 -2.04 -20.09
CA ASP A 44 -12.74 -3.05 -20.56
C ASP A 44 -12.95 -3.45 -22.03
N GLU A 45 -14.15 -3.24 -22.57
CA GLU A 45 -14.49 -3.35 -24.00
C GLU A 45 -13.60 -2.49 -24.91
N VAL A 46 -13.14 -1.32 -24.45
CA VAL A 46 -12.19 -0.48 -25.21
C VAL A 46 -10.87 -1.21 -25.40
N SER A 47 -10.38 -1.86 -24.34
CA SER A 47 -9.13 -2.62 -24.33
C SER A 47 -9.25 -3.89 -25.19
N TYR A 48 -10.38 -4.60 -25.14
CA TYR A 48 -10.62 -5.76 -26.01
C TYR A 48 -10.76 -5.36 -27.50
N ARG A 49 -11.42 -4.25 -27.82
CA ARG A 49 -11.50 -3.71 -29.20
C ARG A 49 -10.12 -3.35 -29.75
N LEU A 50 -9.25 -2.72 -28.94
CA LEU A 50 -7.87 -2.43 -29.34
C LEU A 50 -7.07 -3.71 -29.58
N VAL A 51 -7.17 -4.72 -28.72
CA VAL A 51 -6.49 -6.02 -28.92
C VAL A 51 -7.01 -6.73 -30.18
N ALA A 52 -8.33 -6.80 -30.39
CA ALA A 52 -8.93 -7.42 -31.56
C ALA A 52 -8.53 -6.71 -32.88
N ALA A 53 -8.49 -5.38 -32.87
CA ALA A 53 -8.03 -4.59 -34.01
C ALA A 53 -6.52 -4.79 -34.25
N THR A 54 -5.71 -4.86 -33.18
CA THR A 54 -4.26 -5.16 -33.27
C THR A 54 -4.03 -6.51 -33.94
N CYS A 55 -4.68 -7.58 -33.49
CA CYS A 55 -4.59 -8.90 -34.11
C CYS A 55 -4.98 -8.89 -35.61
N ALA A 56 -5.99 -8.08 -35.98
CA ALA A 56 -6.48 -8.00 -37.35
C ALA A 56 -5.62 -7.14 -38.30
N GLU A 57 -4.84 -6.19 -37.78
CA GLU A 57 -3.88 -5.38 -38.57
C GLU A 57 -2.45 -5.95 -38.58
N THR A 58 -2.12 -6.84 -37.64
CA THR A 58 -0.76 -7.42 -37.49
C THR A 58 -0.69 -8.93 -37.80
N GLU A 59 -1.82 -9.55 -38.15
CA GLU A 59 -1.99 -11.01 -38.37
C GLU A 59 -1.60 -11.90 -37.17
N LEU A 60 -1.45 -11.31 -35.97
CA LEU A 60 -1.10 -12.04 -34.76
C LEU A 60 -2.30 -12.74 -34.12
N SER A 61 -2.05 -13.91 -33.50
CA SER A 61 -3.01 -14.48 -32.55
C SER A 61 -3.11 -13.59 -31.30
N ALA A 62 -4.28 -13.57 -30.66
CA ALA A 62 -4.47 -12.81 -29.42
C ALA A 62 -3.49 -13.26 -28.31
N GLU A 63 -3.14 -14.54 -28.25
CA GLU A 63 -2.13 -15.07 -27.34
C GLU A 63 -0.73 -14.46 -27.61
N ASN A 64 -0.29 -14.45 -28.86
CA ASN A 64 1.00 -13.88 -29.25
C ASN A 64 1.06 -12.35 -29.02
N ALA A 65 -0.02 -11.64 -29.36
CA ALA A 65 -0.13 -10.20 -29.14
C ALA A 65 -0.14 -9.85 -27.63
N LEU A 66 -0.78 -10.67 -26.80
CA LEU A 66 -0.82 -10.46 -25.35
C LEU A 66 0.47 -10.88 -24.64
N GLU A 67 1.19 -11.93 -25.08
CA GLU A 67 2.56 -12.19 -24.59
C GLU A 67 3.50 -11.03 -24.96
N ALA A 68 3.46 -10.57 -26.21
CA ALA A 68 4.26 -9.43 -26.66
C ALA A 68 3.96 -8.17 -25.82
N PHE A 69 2.68 -7.86 -25.58
CA PHE A 69 2.27 -6.78 -24.68
C PHE A 69 2.78 -6.97 -23.25
N GLY A 70 2.69 -8.19 -22.69
CA GLY A 70 3.18 -8.49 -21.34
C GLY A 70 4.69 -8.26 -21.18
N ARG A 71 5.48 -8.59 -22.21
CA ARG A 71 6.92 -8.30 -22.26
C ARG A 71 7.18 -6.80 -22.40
N HIS A 72 6.49 -6.15 -23.34
CA HIS A 72 6.64 -4.71 -23.58
C HIS A 72 6.28 -3.87 -22.36
N PHE A 73 5.26 -4.27 -21.61
CA PHE A 73 4.87 -3.66 -20.34
C PHE A 73 6.03 -3.64 -19.32
N VAL A 74 6.76 -4.76 -19.19
CA VAL A 74 7.95 -4.82 -18.32
C VAL A 74 9.05 -3.94 -18.87
N GLY A 75 9.39 -4.05 -20.15
CA GLY A 75 10.40 -3.20 -20.80
C GLY A 75 10.12 -1.70 -20.61
N PHE A 76 8.88 -1.27 -20.85
CA PHE A 76 8.40 0.09 -20.64
C PHE A 76 8.54 0.53 -19.18
N ALA A 77 8.13 -0.29 -18.22
CA ALA A 77 8.25 0.02 -16.80
C ALA A 77 9.72 0.20 -16.37
N LEU A 78 10.64 -0.63 -16.90
CA LEU A 78 12.08 -0.49 -16.65
C LEU A 78 12.64 0.82 -17.28
N ARG A 79 12.29 1.12 -18.53
CA ARG A 79 12.72 2.34 -19.24
C ARG A 79 12.19 3.62 -18.58
N THR A 80 11.04 3.57 -17.91
CA THR A 80 10.40 4.70 -17.20
C THR A 80 10.85 4.87 -15.73
N GLY A 81 12.02 4.33 -15.36
CA GLY A 81 12.65 4.53 -14.05
C GLY A 81 12.23 3.54 -12.96
N ASN A 82 11.19 2.73 -13.18
CA ASN A 82 10.65 1.82 -12.17
C ASN A 82 11.52 0.57 -11.94
N ALA A 83 12.67 0.42 -12.62
CA ALA A 83 13.55 -0.73 -12.49
C ALA A 83 14.02 -0.99 -11.05
N ARG A 84 14.29 0.05 -10.27
CA ARG A 84 14.74 -0.05 -8.86
C ARG A 84 13.59 -0.48 -7.95
N PHE A 85 12.41 0.15 -8.10
CA PHE A 85 11.17 -0.24 -7.42
C PHE A 85 10.76 -1.69 -7.69
N LEU A 86 10.90 -2.16 -8.95
CA LEU A 86 10.57 -3.53 -9.34
C LEU A 86 11.57 -4.54 -8.74
N LYS A 87 12.87 -4.25 -8.74
CA LYS A 87 13.85 -5.09 -8.02
C LYS A 87 13.56 -5.19 -6.52
N ALA A 88 13.17 -4.08 -5.89
CA ALA A 88 12.85 -4.05 -4.45
C ALA A 88 11.70 -5.01 -4.04
N GLN A 89 10.89 -5.52 -4.97
CA GLN A 89 9.82 -6.48 -4.67
C GLN A 89 10.35 -7.88 -4.32
N GLY A 90 11.60 -8.24 -4.64
CA GLY A 90 12.17 -9.53 -4.23
C GLY A 90 13.54 -9.84 -4.82
N SER A 91 14.41 -10.48 -4.03
CA SER A 91 15.75 -10.91 -4.45
C SER A 91 15.75 -12.15 -5.37
N THR A 92 14.60 -12.82 -5.53
CA THR A 92 14.41 -13.97 -6.42
C THR A 92 13.14 -13.82 -7.27
N LEU A 93 13.07 -14.51 -8.41
CA LEU A 93 11.87 -14.55 -9.25
C LEU A 93 10.60 -15.02 -8.50
N PRO A 94 10.58 -16.17 -7.78
CA PRO A 94 9.38 -16.56 -7.04
C PRO A 94 8.99 -15.56 -5.93
N GLY A 95 9.96 -14.99 -5.21
CA GLY A 95 9.69 -13.95 -4.20
C GLY A 95 9.13 -12.65 -4.78
N PHE A 96 9.65 -12.21 -5.93
CA PHE A 96 9.06 -11.11 -6.70
C PHE A 96 7.60 -11.43 -7.06
N LEU A 97 7.33 -12.63 -7.60
CA LEU A 97 5.98 -13.00 -8.04
C LEU A 97 4.98 -13.12 -6.88
N ALA A 98 5.42 -13.56 -5.69
CA ALA A 98 4.60 -13.54 -4.48
C ALA A 98 4.23 -12.10 -4.08
N ASN A 99 5.19 -11.17 -4.18
CA ASN A 99 5.02 -9.77 -3.83
C ASN A 99 4.32 -8.91 -4.91
N VAL A 100 4.06 -9.42 -6.13
CA VAL A 100 3.28 -8.71 -7.17
C VAL A 100 1.89 -8.27 -6.66
N ASN A 101 1.24 -9.08 -5.82
CA ASN A 101 -0.03 -8.69 -5.20
C ASN A 101 0.16 -7.44 -4.32
N THR A 102 1.24 -7.37 -3.55
CA THR A 102 1.59 -6.22 -2.69
C THR A 102 1.81 -4.95 -3.52
N LEU A 103 2.52 -5.05 -4.64
CA LEU A 103 2.67 -3.97 -5.61
C LEU A 103 1.32 -3.50 -6.16
N HIS A 104 0.45 -4.42 -6.60
CA HIS A 104 -0.90 -4.08 -7.05
C HIS A 104 -1.73 -3.41 -5.95
N ASN A 105 -1.65 -3.91 -4.71
CA ASN A 105 -2.32 -3.35 -3.53
C ASN A 105 -1.87 -1.93 -3.18
N GLN A 106 -0.63 -1.55 -3.51
CA GLN A 106 -0.13 -0.19 -3.34
C GLN A 106 -0.75 0.72 -4.42
N LEU A 107 -0.80 0.28 -5.68
CA LEU A 107 -1.45 0.98 -6.79
C LEU A 107 -2.98 1.11 -6.62
N GLU A 108 -3.64 0.21 -5.88
CA GLU A 108 -5.06 0.35 -5.50
C GLU A 108 -5.33 1.59 -4.62
N ARG A 109 -4.32 2.18 -3.96
CA ARG A 109 -4.47 3.44 -3.21
C ARG A 109 -4.58 4.64 -4.15
N ASP A 110 -3.63 4.75 -5.07
CA ASP A 110 -3.58 5.84 -6.07
C ASP A 110 -4.69 5.71 -7.12
N HIS A 111 -5.19 4.49 -7.35
CA HIS A 111 -6.23 4.18 -8.33
C HIS A 111 -7.36 3.33 -7.71
N PRO A 112 -8.25 3.89 -6.87
CA PRO A 112 -9.27 3.13 -6.10
C PRO A 112 -10.27 2.30 -6.92
N ASN A 113 -10.42 2.59 -8.22
CA ASN A 113 -11.30 1.83 -9.12
C ASN A 113 -10.52 0.83 -10.00
N ALA A 114 -9.20 0.71 -9.84
CA ALA A 114 -8.41 -0.27 -10.56
C ALA A 114 -8.81 -1.70 -10.13
N LEU A 115 -8.77 -2.61 -11.10
CA LEU A 115 -8.98 -4.03 -10.87
C LEU A 115 -7.73 -4.74 -11.34
N PHE A 116 -6.94 -5.26 -10.40
CA PHE A 116 -5.73 -6.01 -10.68
C PHE A 116 -6.00 -7.52 -10.68
N PRO A 117 -5.18 -8.33 -11.38
CA PRO A 117 -5.21 -9.77 -11.21
C PRO A 117 -4.55 -10.18 -9.89
N TYR A 118 -5.01 -11.30 -9.33
CA TYR A 118 -4.39 -11.94 -8.18
C TYR A 118 -3.50 -13.09 -8.66
N LEU A 119 -2.27 -13.15 -8.16
CA LEU A 119 -1.34 -14.24 -8.39
C LEU A 119 -1.17 -15.05 -7.11
N GLU A 120 -1.25 -16.38 -7.19
CA GLU A 120 -0.90 -17.27 -6.08
C GLU A 120 0.33 -18.07 -6.48
N VAL A 121 1.40 -17.95 -5.68
CA VAL A 121 2.69 -18.58 -5.94
C VAL A 121 2.97 -19.61 -4.84
N SER A 122 3.43 -20.79 -5.23
CA SER A 122 3.90 -21.82 -4.30
C SER A 122 5.20 -22.40 -4.85
N TYR A 123 6.27 -22.33 -4.06
CA TYR A 123 7.61 -22.68 -4.48
C TYR A 123 8.41 -23.31 -3.34
N ASP A 124 9.53 -23.92 -3.70
CA ASP A 124 10.54 -24.44 -2.78
C ASP A 124 11.79 -23.57 -2.97
N SER A 125 12.30 -22.97 -1.90
CA SER A 125 13.45 -22.05 -1.96
C SER A 125 14.75 -22.72 -2.42
N HIS A 126 14.79 -24.05 -2.48
CA HIS A 126 15.94 -24.83 -2.93
C HIS A 126 15.81 -25.34 -4.38
N LYS A 127 14.84 -24.84 -5.15
CA LYS A 127 14.59 -25.29 -6.53
C LYS A 127 14.35 -24.16 -7.52
N ASP A 128 14.74 -24.42 -8.77
CA ASP A 128 14.41 -23.58 -9.93
C ASP A 128 13.00 -23.88 -10.50
N GLU A 129 12.01 -24.13 -9.62
CA GLU A 129 10.60 -24.38 -9.98
C GLU A 129 9.60 -23.68 -9.04
N ALA A 130 8.46 -23.27 -9.60
CA ALA A 130 7.32 -22.73 -8.87
C ALA A 130 5.99 -23.13 -9.53
N SER A 131 4.92 -23.16 -8.74
CA SER A 131 3.53 -23.21 -9.23
C SER A 131 2.94 -21.81 -9.16
N LEU A 132 2.40 -21.32 -10.27
CA LEU A 132 1.75 -20.01 -10.39
C LEU A 132 0.28 -20.20 -10.77
N GLN A 133 -0.65 -19.65 -9.98
CA GLN A 133 -2.07 -19.54 -10.36
C GLN A 133 -2.42 -18.06 -10.59
N TYR A 134 -2.98 -17.75 -11.75
CA TYR A 134 -3.57 -16.46 -12.08
C TYR A 134 -5.08 -16.51 -11.90
N LEU A 135 -5.64 -15.50 -11.23
CA LEU A 135 -7.08 -15.27 -11.10
C LEU A 135 -7.41 -13.81 -11.46
N SER A 136 -8.49 -13.60 -12.20
CA SER A 136 -8.90 -12.26 -12.64
C SER A 136 -10.41 -12.17 -12.84
N THR A 137 -10.96 -10.96 -12.73
CA THR A 137 -12.32 -10.66 -13.17
C THR A 137 -12.43 -10.63 -14.70
N ARG A 138 -11.30 -10.47 -15.41
CA ARG A 138 -11.19 -10.35 -16.88
C ARG A 138 -10.80 -11.66 -17.53
N ALA A 139 -11.54 -12.05 -18.57
CA ALA A 139 -11.29 -13.27 -19.33
C ALA A 139 -10.23 -13.06 -20.42
N GLY A 140 -9.41 -14.09 -20.69
CA GLY A 140 -8.54 -14.14 -21.87
C GLY A 140 -7.23 -13.35 -21.78
N LEU A 141 -6.91 -12.73 -20.64
CA LEU A 141 -5.68 -11.95 -20.46
C LEU A 141 -4.49 -12.76 -19.88
N SER A 142 -4.62 -14.08 -19.72
CA SER A 142 -3.59 -14.95 -19.11
C SER A 142 -2.24 -14.91 -19.85
N ALA A 143 -2.23 -14.74 -21.18
CA ALA A 143 -1.02 -14.59 -21.97
C ALA A 143 -0.19 -13.32 -21.62
N VAL A 144 -0.82 -12.26 -21.08
CA VAL A 144 -0.10 -11.09 -20.55
C VAL A 144 0.80 -11.50 -19.38
N VAL A 145 0.31 -12.38 -18.50
CA VAL A 145 1.08 -12.91 -17.36
C VAL A 145 2.29 -13.70 -17.86
N VAL A 146 2.11 -14.51 -18.91
CA VAL A 146 3.20 -15.27 -19.52
C VAL A 146 4.30 -14.33 -20.05
N GLY A 147 3.93 -13.22 -20.69
CA GLY A 147 4.88 -12.20 -21.13
C GLY A 147 5.60 -11.50 -19.98
N VAL A 148 4.85 -11.04 -18.97
CA VAL A 148 5.40 -10.35 -17.79
C VAL A 148 6.38 -11.25 -17.04
N VAL A 149 6.01 -12.50 -16.74
CA VAL A 149 6.84 -13.46 -15.99
C VAL A 149 8.14 -13.78 -16.72
N LYS A 150 8.08 -14.01 -18.04
CA LYS A 150 9.27 -14.28 -18.86
C LYS A 150 10.22 -13.08 -18.94
N GLU A 151 9.70 -11.87 -19.10
CA GLU A 151 10.53 -10.67 -19.22
C GLU A 151 11.10 -10.22 -17.87
N VAL A 152 10.34 -10.34 -16.77
CA VAL A 152 10.85 -10.13 -15.40
C VAL A 152 12.00 -11.09 -15.10
N GLY A 153 11.83 -12.39 -15.40
CA GLY A 153 12.88 -13.39 -15.23
C GLY A 153 14.15 -13.01 -15.99
N LEU A 154 14.03 -12.65 -17.27
CA LEU A 154 15.16 -12.28 -18.11
C LEU A 154 15.84 -10.97 -17.65
N ARG A 155 15.08 -9.89 -17.46
CA ARG A 155 15.60 -8.52 -17.28
C ARG A 155 15.98 -8.19 -15.84
N LEU A 156 15.32 -8.76 -14.83
CA LEU A 156 15.65 -8.50 -13.43
C LEU A 156 16.57 -9.57 -12.83
N PHE A 157 16.45 -10.83 -13.25
CA PHE A 157 17.12 -11.97 -12.60
C PHE A 157 18.11 -12.73 -13.49
N GLY A 158 18.16 -12.47 -14.80
CA GLY A 158 19.02 -13.22 -15.74
C GLY A 158 18.57 -14.67 -15.93
N LEU A 159 17.26 -14.92 -15.90
CA LEU A 159 16.65 -16.24 -15.94
C LEU A 159 15.86 -16.45 -17.25
N GLN A 160 16.13 -17.54 -17.97
CA GLN A 160 15.27 -17.98 -19.06
C GLN A 160 14.12 -18.81 -18.47
N VAL A 161 12.91 -18.23 -18.44
CA VAL A 161 11.73 -18.84 -17.82
C VAL A 161 10.91 -19.64 -18.84
N THR A 162 10.56 -20.86 -18.46
CA THR A 162 9.59 -21.73 -19.14
C THR A 162 8.32 -21.79 -18.30
N MET A 163 7.15 -21.68 -18.94
CA MET A 163 5.84 -21.84 -18.31
C MET A 163 5.07 -22.92 -19.06
N LYS A 164 4.54 -23.90 -18.32
CA LYS A 164 3.70 -24.99 -18.86
C LYS A 164 2.35 -24.95 -18.15
N GLU A 165 1.26 -24.78 -18.89
CA GLU A 165 -0.08 -24.73 -18.31
C GLU A 165 -0.41 -26.05 -17.58
N GLN A 166 -1.17 -25.95 -16.49
CA GLN A 166 -1.56 -27.04 -15.59
C GLN A 166 -3.06 -26.95 -15.26
N PRO A 167 -3.72 -28.06 -14.87
CA PRO A 167 -5.12 -28.04 -14.45
C PRO A 167 -5.37 -27.06 -13.29
N CYS A 168 -6.11 -25.97 -13.55
CA CYS A 168 -6.42 -24.98 -12.53
C CYS A 168 -7.60 -25.43 -11.66
N ALA A 169 -7.32 -25.76 -10.39
CA ALA A 169 -8.33 -26.19 -9.42
C ALA A 169 -9.39 -25.12 -9.07
N ARG A 170 -9.21 -23.87 -9.51
CA ARG A 170 -10.12 -22.73 -9.27
C ARG A 170 -10.92 -22.31 -10.51
N CYS A 171 -10.91 -23.08 -11.60
CA CYS A 171 -11.89 -22.91 -12.66
C CYS A 171 -13.30 -23.24 -12.10
N PHE A 172 -14.13 -22.21 -11.93
CA PHE A 172 -15.47 -22.33 -11.32
C PHE A 172 -16.49 -23.10 -12.18
N ARG A 173 -16.09 -23.58 -13.37
CA ARG A 173 -16.85 -24.48 -14.24
C ARG A 173 -15.95 -25.57 -14.79
N LYS A 174 -16.53 -26.71 -15.14
CA LYS A 174 -15.82 -27.82 -15.83
C LYS A 174 -15.75 -27.61 -17.35
N ASP A 175 -16.47 -26.61 -17.85
CA ASP A 175 -16.53 -26.18 -19.24
C ASP A 175 -15.25 -25.39 -19.59
N ALA A 176 -14.57 -25.75 -20.68
CA ALA A 176 -13.21 -25.29 -21.01
C ALA A 176 -13.10 -23.82 -21.49
N GLU A 177 -14.07 -22.97 -21.15
CA GLU A 177 -14.20 -21.60 -21.65
C GLU A 177 -13.98 -20.49 -20.60
N ASP A 178 -13.90 -20.82 -19.30
CA ASP A 178 -13.75 -19.80 -18.24
C ASP A 178 -12.31 -19.28 -18.11
N LYS A 179 -11.85 -18.53 -19.12
CA LYS A 179 -10.50 -17.96 -19.27
C LYS A 179 -10.13 -16.86 -18.24
N ARG A 180 -10.73 -16.89 -17.05
CA ARG A 180 -10.47 -15.98 -15.92
C ARG A 180 -9.53 -16.57 -14.87
N ALA A 181 -9.31 -17.88 -14.89
CA ALA A 181 -8.30 -18.55 -14.10
C ALA A 181 -7.36 -19.36 -15.01
N THR A 182 -6.09 -19.44 -14.64
CA THR A 182 -5.08 -20.26 -15.34
C THR A 182 -4.02 -20.67 -14.33
N ALA A 183 -3.43 -21.86 -14.47
CA ALA A 183 -2.33 -22.30 -13.62
C ALA A 183 -1.16 -22.74 -14.50
N TRP A 184 0.07 -22.50 -14.05
CA TRP A 184 1.29 -22.96 -14.71
C TRP A 184 2.25 -23.59 -13.71
N HIS A 185 2.92 -24.65 -14.14
CA HIS A 185 4.23 -25.00 -13.61
C HIS A 185 5.25 -24.09 -14.32
N VAL A 186 6.00 -23.34 -13.53
CA VAL A 186 7.02 -22.38 -13.94
C VAL A 186 8.37 -22.98 -13.56
N SER A 187 9.33 -23.00 -14.47
CA SER A 187 10.71 -23.38 -14.18
C SER A 187 11.67 -22.52 -14.98
N TRP A 188 12.91 -22.38 -14.51
CA TRP A 188 13.87 -21.47 -15.11
C TRP A 188 15.28 -22.03 -15.12
N VAL A 189 16.14 -21.44 -15.97
CA VAL A 189 17.58 -21.67 -15.94
C VAL A 189 18.31 -20.32 -15.96
N LYS A 190 19.40 -20.23 -15.22
CA LYS A 190 20.25 -19.03 -15.25
C LYS A 190 20.99 -18.95 -16.58
N VAL A 191 20.83 -17.82 -17.27
CA VAL A 191 21.51 -17.52 -18.52
C VAL A 191 22.48 -16.36 -18.32
N ALA A 192 23.50 -16.27 -19.17
CA ALA A 192 24.21 -15.01 -19.31
C ALA A 192 23.22 -13.99 -19.89
N VAL A 193 22.94 -12.92 -19.15
CA VAL A 193 22.22 -11.76 -19.71
C VAL A 193 23.01 -11.30 -20.94
N PRO A 194 22.38 -11.20 -22.13
CA PRO A 194 23.08 -10.72 -23.32
C PRO A 194 23.70 -9.35 -23.06
N GLN A 195 25.02 -9.26 -23.15
CA GLN A 195 25.69 -7.96 -23.31
C GLN A 195 25.54 -7.58 -24.78
N ASP A 196 24.91 -6.43 -25.04
CA ASP A 196 24.35 -6.07 -26.35
C ASP A 196 25.40 -6.13 -27.48
N LYS A 197 25.33 -7.19 -28.28
CA LYS A 197 26.19 -7.40 -29.46
C LYS A 197 25.46 -6.93 -30.71
N LYS A 198 25.98 -5.82 -31.23
CA LYS A 198 25.47 -5.04 -32.37
C LYS A 198 25.41 -5.86 -33.66
N GLU A 199 24.27 -6.48 -33.96
CA GLU A 199 23.92 -6.95 -35.31
C GLU A 199 22.55 -6.36 -35.72
N GLN A 200 22.40 -6.03 -37.01
CA GLN A 200 21.26 -5.24 -37.51
C GLN A 200 20.15 -6.16 -38.07
N PRO A 201 18.88 -6.04 -37.64
CA PRO A 201 17.79 -6.81 -38.20
C PRO A 201 17.43 -6.37 -39.63
N THR A 202 17.01 -7.32 -40.47
CA THR A 202 16.72 -7.10 -41.90
C THR A 202 15.23 -7.26 -42.25
N PRO A 203 14.71 -6.64 -43.33
CA PRO A 203 13.27 -6.32 -43.47
C PRO A 203 12.27 -7.48 -43.70
N ARG A 204 12.68 -8.75 -43.57
CA ARG A 204 11.79 -9.92 -43.72
C ARG A 204 12.16 -11.02 -42.74
N MET A 205 11.57 -10.96 -41.56
CA MET A 205 11.64 -11.99 -40.53
C MET A 205 10.23 -12.47 -40.17
N SER A 206 10.07 -13.75 -39.85
CA SER A 206 8.81 -14.31 -39.35
C SER A 206 8.58 -13.91 -37.89
N PHE A 207 7.35 -14.06 -37.36
CA PHE A 207 7.05 -13.69 -35.97
C PHE A 207 7.99 -14.34 -34.93
N ALA A 208 8.38 -15.60 -35.13
CA ALA A 208 9.34 -16.29 -34.28
C ALA A 208 10.76 -15.68 -34.31
N ALA A 209 11.16 -15.02 -35.40
CA ALA A 209 12.43 -14.29 -35.48
C ALA A 209 12.28 -12.83 -35.00
N LEU A 210 11.12 -12.20 -35.19
CA LEU A 210 10.74 -10.94 -34.56
C LEU A 210 10.81 -11.04 -33.03
N HIS A 211 10.28 -12.12 -32.44
CA HIS A 211 10.33 -12.40 -31.00
C HIS A 211 11.76 -12.40 -30.42
N TRP A 212 12.77 -12.80 -31.20
CA TRP A 212 14.18 -12.73 -30.80
C TRP A 212 14.85 -11.39 -31.15
N ALA A 213 14.45 -10.74 -32.25
CA ALA A 213 14.95 -9.42 -32.67
C ALA A 213 14.39 -8.25 -31.84
N MET A 214 13.31 -8.46 -31.07
CA MET A 214 12.77 -7.49 -30.10
C MET A 214 13.60 -7.37 -28.81
N ILE A 215 14.77 -8.03 -28.73
CA ILE A 215 15.74 -7.84 -27.67
C ILE A 215 16.84 -6.87 -28.14
N ASP A 216 16.76 -5.63 -27.62
CA ASP A 216 17.61 -4.44 -27.85
C ASP A 216 17.18 -3.48 -28.98
N PHE A 217 16.84 -2.25 -28.58
CA PHE A 217 16.95 -1.06 -29.42
C PHE A 217 17.24 0.22 -28.59
N GLY A 218 18.28 0.18 -27.76
CA GLY A 218 18.66 1.28 -26.84
C GLY A 218 19.16 2.59 -27.48
N LYS A 219 18.68 2.98 -28.66
CA LYS A 219 19.21 4.12 -29.46
C LYS A 219 18.18 5.02 -30.17
N LEU A 220 16.91 5.02 -29.76
CA LEU A 220 15.92 6.01 -30.24
C LEU A 220 15.22 6.81 -29.12
N ILE A 221 15.85 6.92 -27.94
CA ILE A 221 15.33 7.71 -26.81
C ILE A 221 16.01 9.08 -26.79
N SER A 222 15.65 9.93 -27.75
CA SER A 222 16.06 11.34 -27.79
C SER A 222 14.99 12.18 -28.49
N ASN A 223 13.81 12.31 -27.85
CA ASN A 223 12.75 13.31 -28.10
C ASN A 223 11.49 13.10 -27.21
N PHE A 224 11.58 12.42 -26.06
CA PHE A 224 10.40 12.01 -25.26
C PHE A 224 10.28 12.66 -23.88
N ASP A 225 11.01 13.75 -23.61
CA ASP A 225 10.97 14.51 -22.35
C ASP A 225 9.62 15.18 -22.03
N LEU A 226 8.65 15.15 -22.96
CA LEU A 226 7.39 15.88 -22.83
C LEU A 226 6.39 15.31 -21.81
N ILE A 227 6.54 14.06 -21.36
CA ILE A 227 5.52 13.40 -20.50
C ILE A 227 5.81 13.53 -18.99
N SER A 228 7.02 13.96 -18.60
CA SER A 228 7.30 14.39 -17.22
C SER A 228 6.83 15.83 -16.95
N ALA A 229 6.68 16.65 -18.00
CA ALA A 229 6.59 18.10 -17.89
C ALA A 229 5.32 18.67 -17.24
N THR A 230 4.21 17.91 -17.19
CA THR A 230 2.92 18.40 -16.65
C THR A 230 2.89 18.57 -15.13
N CYS A 231 3.89 18.08 -14.40
CA CYS A 231 4.09 18.34 -12.97
C CYS A 231 5.31 19.22 -12.65
N ALA A 232 6.13 19.58 -13.66
CA ALA A 232 7.45 20.17 -13.47
C ALA A 232 7.55 21.67 -13.83
N SER A 233 6.43 22.33 -14.16
CA SER A 233 6.42 23.64 -14.84
C SER A 233 6.60 24.87 -13.94
N GLU A 234 6.63 24.73 -12.61
CA GLU A 234 6.80 25.87 -11.67
C GLU A 234 7.96 25.72 -10.66
N VAL A 235 8.90 24.78 -10.87
CA VAL A 235 10.13 24.73 -10.06
C VAL A 235 11.20 25.61 -10.69
N GLY A 236 11.53 26.72 -10.03
CA GLY A 236 12.59 27.64 -10.45
C GLY A 236 13.98 26.99 -10.51
N ARG A 237 14.83 27.46 -11.42
CA ARG A 237 16.20 26.94 -11.60
C ARG A 237 17.10 27.25 -10.39
N CYS A 238 17.15 26.35 -9.42
CA CYS A 238 18.29 26.29 -8.51
C CYS A 238 19.53 25.82 -9.28
N ALA A 239 20.62 26.58 -9.19
CA ALA A 239 21.88 26.19 -9.81
C ALA A 239 22.53 25.04 -9.01
N ALA A 240 23.09 24.06 -9.71
CA ALA A 240 23.95 23.07 -9.07
C ALA A 240 25.23 23.75 -8.56
N VAL A 241 25.57 23.51 -7.29
CA VAL A 241 26.86 23.90 -6.72
C VAL A 241 27.75 22.67 -6.77
N GLU A 242 28.84 22.74 -7.53
CA GLU A 242 29.82 21.65 -7.61
C GLU A 242 30.55 21.51 -6.27
N ALA A 243 30.73 20.28 -5.80
CA ALA A 243 31.32 19.99 -4.50
C ALA A 243 32.85 19.93 -4.57
N ASP A 244 33.52 21.03 -4.21
CA ASP A 244 34.96 21.03 -3.94
C ASP A 244 35.26 20.52 -2.51
N GLN A 245 36.36 19.79 -2.34
CA GLN A 245 36.69 19.07 -1.12
C GLN A 245 37.70 19.83 -0.23
N THR A 246 37.24 20.82 0.53
CA THR A 246 37.96 21.29 1.72
C THR A 246 37.02 21.79 2.81
N LEU A 247 37.36 21.51 4.08
CA LEU A 247 36.60 21.94 5.26
C LEU A 247 36.81 23.44 5.56
N HIS A 248 36.15 24.29 4.78
CA HIS A 248 35.91 25.68 5.15
C HIS A 248 34.48 25.83 5.69
N ILE A 249 34.37 26.17 6.97
CA ILE A 249 33.09 26.55 7.59
C ILE A 249 32.66 27.88 6.96
N ASP A 250 31.48 27.90 6.33
CA ASP A 250 30.91 29.14 5.78
C ASP A 250 30.68 30.16 6.91
N PRO A 251 31.19 31.40 6.81
CA PRO A 251 30.92 32.46 7.78
C PRO A 251 29.43 32.69 8.07
N ALA A 252 28.54 32.46 7.11
CA ALA A 252 27.09 32.54 7.30
C ALA A 252 26.58 31.45 8.25
N MET A 253 27.06 30.20 8.11
CA MET A 253 26.71 29.10 9.00
C MET A 253 27.23 29.34 10.43
N ALA A 254 28.48 29.81 10.56
CA ALA A 254 29.04 30.21 11.86
C ALA A 254 28.22 31.35 12.51
N SER A 255 27.65 32.26 11.71
CA SER A 255 26.75 33.31 12.21
C SER A 255 25.40 32.76 12.69
N GLU A 256 24.83 31.72 12.06
CA GLU A 256 23.59 31.11 12.56
C GLU A 256 23.81 30.32 13.86
N ALA A 257 24.88 29.53 13.95
CA ALA A 257 25.18 28.75 15.15
C ALA A 257 25.36 29.62 16.41
N ASN A 258 26.10 30.73 16.28
CA ASN A 258 26.26 31.70 17.37
C ASN A 258 24.92 32.39 17.71
N ARG A 259 24.13 32.81 16.69
CA ARG A 259 22.76 33.34 16.89
C ARG A 259 21.89 32.38 17.69
N LYS A 260 21.94 31.07 17.40
CA LYS A 260 21.18 30.05 18.14
C LYS A 260 21.64 29.90 19.59
N LEU A 261 22.95 29.88 19.85
CA LEU A 261 23.48 29.85 21.22
C LEU A 261 23.02 31.06 22.04
N ASP A 262 23.13 32.27 21.49
CA ASP A 262 22.71 33.49 22.19
C ASP A 262 21.19 33.53 22.41
N GLN A 263 20.40 33.07 21.45
CA GLN A 263 18.94 32.92 21.61
C GLN A 263 18.59 31.93 22.73
N VAL A 264 19.17 30.73 22.74
CA VAL A 264 18.94 29.72 23.80
C VAL A 264 19.35 30.26 25.17
N ARG A 265 20.53 30.89 25.28
CA ARG A 265 21.02 31.47 26.53
C ARG A 265 20.17 32.64 27.04
N SER A 266 19.38 33.28 26.16
CA SER A 266 18.39 34.29 26.54
C SER A 266 17.00 33.74 26.92
N VAL A 267 16.72 32.46 26.62
CA VAL A 267 15.45 31.78 26.96
C VAL A 267 15.74 30.39 27.59
N PRO A 268 16.40 30.33 28.76
CA PRO A 268 16.84 29.07 29.37
C PRO A 268 15.70 28.15 29.84
N GLU A 269 14.50 28.71 30.08
CA GLU A 269 13.31 27.95 30.51
C GLU A 269 12.57 27.26 29.33
N ALA A 270 12.86 27.65 28.08
CA ALA A 270 12.18 27.11 26.89
C ALA A 270 13.10 26.96 25.67
N PRO A 271 14.28 26.31 25.79
CA PRO A 271 15.24 26.16 24.70
C PRO A 271 14.67 25.41 23.49
N GLN A 272 13.67 24.54 23.68
CA GLN A 272 12.98 23.84 22.60
C GLN A 272 12.23 24.78 21.64
N ASP A 273 11.78 25.96 22.10
CA ASP A 273 11.07 26.94 21.26
C ASP A 273 12.03 27.70 20.32
N VAL A 274 13.33 27.69 20.66
CA VAL A 274 14.42 28.24 19.85
C VAL A 274 15.06 27.17 18.96
N LEU A 275 15.15 25.92 19.43
CA LEU A 275 15.90 24.86 18.74
C LEU A 275 15.06 23.96 17.83
N LEU A 276 13.73 23.96 17.93
CA LEU A 276 12.89 23.15 17.04
C LEU A 276 13.02 23.62 15.58
N ARG A 277 13.29 22.66 14.69
CA ARG A 277 13.37 22.84 13.24
C ARG A 277 12.64 21.71 12.52
N GLY A 278 12.14 22.00 11.33
CA GLY A 278 11.54 21.02 10.42
C GLY A 278 12.21 21.05 9.05
N THR A 279 12.39 19.87 8.45
CA THR A 279 13.02 19.68 7.13
C THR A 279 11.92 19.45 6.09
N PRO A 280 11.71 20.35 5.10
CA PRO A 280 10.65 20.17 4.10
C PRO A 280 10.89 18.92 3.23
N ALA A 281 9.85 18.10 3.05
CA ALA A 281 9.92 16.79 2.40
C ALA A 281 10.68 16.78 1.07
N ARG A 282 10.50 17.81 0.22
CA ARG A 282 11.19 17.97 -1.08
C ARG A 282 12.73 17.87 -1.05
N HIS A 283 13.37 18.02 0.11
CA HIS A 283 14.83 17.98 0.26
C HIS A 283 15.36 16.59 0.64
N VAL A 284 14.48 15.67 1.04
CA VAL A 284 14.85 14.34 1.60
C VAL A 284 13.98 13.19 1.07
N ALA A 285 12.85 13.49 0.44
CA ALA A 285 11.85 12.55 -0.01
C ALA A 285 11.49 12.79 -1.49
N ALA A 286 11.57 11.74 -2.30
CA ALA A 286 11.30 11.77 -3.74
C ALA A 286 10.73 10.42 -4.20
N ALA A 287 9.96 10.38 -5.30
CA ALA A 287 9.41 9.11 -5.82
C ALA A 287 10.45 8.32 -6.65
N TRP A 288 10.23 7.01 -6.84
CA TRP A 288 11.15 6.10 -7.56
C TRP A 288 11.54 6.55 -8.98
N CYS A 289 10.61 7.22 -9.66
CA CYS A 289 10.73 7.76 -11.01
C CYS A 289 11.01 9.29 -11.03
N ASP A 290 11.23 9.91 -9.87
CA ASP A 290 11.49 11.34 -9.75
C ASP A 290 12.95 11.67 -10.05
N SER A 291 13.18 12.71 -10.86
CA SER A 291 14.51 13.25 -11.17
C SER A 291 15.32 13.64 -9.93
N THR A 292 14.64 14.03 -8.84
CA THR A 292 15.27 14.48 -7.58
C THR A 292 15.75 13.32 -6.70
N LEU A 293 15.38 12.06 -7.00
CA LEU A 293 15.64 10.95 -6.09
C LEU A 293 17.12 10.75 -5.77
N ALA A 294 18.04 10.99 -6.71
CA ALA A 294 19.48 10.86 -6.43
C ALA A 294 19.96 11.80 -5.31
N THR A 295 19.54 13.07 -5.35
CA THR A 295 19.87 14.08 -4.32
C THR A 295 19.12 13.79 -3.01
N CYS A 296 17.85 13.41 -3.09
CA CYS A 296 17.06 13.07 -1.90
C CYS A 296 17.50 11.75 -1.25
N SER A 297 18.13 10.83 -1.98
CA SER A 297 18.75 9.60 -1.43
C SER A 297 20.15 9.87 -0.88
N GLU A 298 20.93 10.78 -1.46
CA GLU A 298 22.26 11.18 -0.94
C GLU A 298 22.18 11.63 0.52
N PHE A 299 21.13 12.38 0.89
CA PHE A 299 20.84 12.76 2.28
C PHE A 299 20.79 11.57 3.26
N TRP A 300 20.32 10.40 2.83
CA TRP A 300 20.20 9.21 3.68
C TRP A 300 21.43 8.30 3.64
N SER A 301 22.40 8.57 2.77
CA SER A 301 23.55 7.68 2.50
C SER A 301 24.60 7.65 3.62
N SER A 302 24.80 8.77 4.34
CA SER A 302 25.74 8.83 5.47
C SER A 302 25.06 8.69 6.83
N SER A 303 25.68 7.91 7.71
CA SER A 303 25.37 7.80 9.14
C SER A 303 26.04 8.91 9.97
N THR A 304 26.17 10.11 9.41
CA THR A 304 26.65 11.33 10.07
C THR A 304 26.00 12.55 9.41
N GLY A 305 25.42 13.44 10.22
CA GLY A 305 25.01 14.77 9.77
C GLY A 305 26.12 15.80 9.96
N ASP A 306 26.02 16.92 9.25
CA ASP A 306 26.91 18.08 9.31
C ASP A 306 26.09 19.37 9.07
N GLY A 307 26.72 20.53 9.09
CA GLY A 307 26.07 21.81 8.81
C GLY A 307 25.28 21.87 7.49
N ARG A 308 25.69 21.15 6.44
CA ARG A 308 24.95 21.12 5.16
C ARG A 308 23.60 20.43 5.32
N HIS A 309 23.52 19.39 6.15
CA HIS A 309 22.26 18.76 6.52
C HIS A 309 21.40 19.69 7.41
N TYR A 310 22.02 20.42 8.34
CA TYR A 310 21.33 21.39 9.20
C TYR A 310 20.72 22.57 8.43
N ALA A 311 21.35 22.97 7.32
CA ALA A 311 20.87 24.01 6.41
C ALA A 311 19.64 23.59 5.57
N LEU A 312 19.27 22.31 5.53
CA LEU A 312 18.05 21.83 4.87
C LEU A 312 16.81 21.94 5.79
N SER A 313 17.01 22.07 7.10
CA SER A 313 15.93 22.33 8.06
C SER A 313 15.78 23.82 8.35
N GLN A 314 14.59 24.22 8.77
CA GLN A 314 14.23 25.62 9.04
C GLN A 314 13.50 25.75 10.38
N ASP A 315 13.64 26.91 11.02
CA ASP A 315 13.06 27.23 12.34
C ASP A 315 11.54 26.99 12.36
N ALA A 316 11.06 26.19 13.32
CA ALA A 316 9.68 25.72 13.39
C ALA A 316 9.09 25.87 14.81
N GLN A 317 7.77 25.97 14.91
CA GLN A 317 7.06 26.03 16.21
C GLN A 317 6.35 24.72 16.54
N GLU A 318 5.93 24.01 15.51
CA GLU A 318 5.40 22.64 15.47
C GLU A 318 5.96 22.00 14.18
N VAL A 319 5.96 20.67 14.09
CA VAL A 319 6.43 19.93 12.89
C VAL A 319 5.38 18.87 12.52
N ASP A 320 5.18 18.60 11.23
CA ASP A 320 4.14 17.67 10.79
C ASP A 320 4.45 16.22 11.24
N VAL A 321 5.67 15.74 10.96
CA VAL A 321 6.04 14.32 11.11
C VAL A 321 7.43 14.16 11.75
N PHE A 322 7.51 13.50 12.91
CA PHE A 322 8.77 12.98 13.46
C PHE A 322 9.22 11.74 12.68
N VAL A 323 10.46 11.67 12.21
CA VAL A 323 10.98 10.49 11.48
C VAL A 323 11.97 9.72 12.34
N SER A 324 11.61 8.50 12.74
CA SER A 324 12.55 7.56 13.36
C SER A 324 12.96 6.45 12.40
N HIS A 325 14.25 6.14 12.37
CA HIS A 325 14.83 5.15 11.46
C HIS A 325 16.19 4.64 11.94
N SER A 326 16.55 3.42 11.52
CA SER A 326 17.95 2.99 11.57
C SER A 326 18.80 3.86 10.61
N TRP A 327 19.93 4.36 11.10
CA TRP A 327 20.86 5.14 10.27
C TRP A 327 21.46 4.26 9.16
N SER A 328 22.12 3.16 9.53
CA SER A 328 22.66 2.15 8.60
C SER A 328 21.59 1.14 8.14
N PRO A 329 21.76 0.48 6.98
CA PRO A 329 20.98 -0.71 6.63
C PRO A 329 21.28 -1.89 7.57
N PRO A 330 20.40 -2.92 7.60
CA PRO A 330 20.76 -4.26 8.07
C PRO A 330 21.97 -4.84 7.33
N ASP A 331 22.78 -5.66 8.00
CA ASP A 331 23.96 -6.30 7.39
C ASP A 331 23.59 -7.27 6.25
N ASP A 332 22.42 -7.92 6.33
CA ASP A 332 21.89 -8.84 5.30
C ASP A 332 20.94 -8.17 4.29
N TRP A 333 20.96 -6.84 4.20
CA TRP A 333 20.00 -6.04 3.41
C TRP A 333 19.86 -6.48 1.94
N GLU A 334 20.96 -6.60 1.19
CA GLU A 334 20.87 -6.94 -0.24
C GLU A 334 20.34 -8.36 -0.49
N ASP A 335 20.61 -9.30 0.41
CA ASP A 335 20.14 -10.69 0.30
C ASP A 335 18.60 -10.77 0.48
N ARG A 336 18.05 -9.96 1.39
CA ARG A 336 16.60 -9.87 1.63
C ARG A 336 15.86 -9.01 0.61
N MET A 337 16.47 -7.91 0.18
CA MET A 337 15.79 -6.88 -0.61
C MET A 337 16.04 -6.98 -2.11
N GLY A 338 17.20 -7.50 -2.51
CA GLY A 338 17.63 -7.60 -3.90
C GLY A 338 18.97 -6.88 -4.12
N GLN A 339 19.82 -7.50 -4.94
CA GLN A 339 21.12 -6.96 -5.35
C GLN A 339 20.96 -5.61 -6.08
N GLY A 340 21.61 -4.56 -5.55
CA GLY A 340 21.49 -3.20 -6.07
C GLY A 340 20.16 -2.51 -5.75
N VAL A 341 19.50 -2.87 -4.63
CA VAL A 341 18.37 -2.13 -4.06
C VAL A 341 18.90 -1.24 -2.92
N ASP A 342 19.08 0.05 -3.19
CA ASP A 342 19.66 0.97 -2.22
C ASP A 342 18.70 1.31 -1.05
N TYR A 343 19.24 1.34 0.17
CA TYR A 343 18.49 1.64 1.39
C TYR A 343 18.11 3.12 1.51
N SER A 344 18.97 4.00 0.98
CA SER A 344 18.83 5.45 0.98
C SER A 344 17.67 5.88 0.06
N GLU A 345 17.56 5.26 -1.12
CA GLU A 345 16.41 5.36 -2.02
C GLU A 345 15.12 4.81 -1.39
N ILE A 346 15.16 3.65 -0.72
CA ILE A 346 13.97 3.13 -0.03
C ILE A 346 13.49 4.09 1.06
N LYS A 347 14.37 4.69 1.86
CA LYS A 347 14.00 5.72 2.85
C LYS A 347 13.32 6.93 2.19
N SER A 348 13.96 7.49 1.16
CA SER A 348 13.46 8.69 0.47
C SER A 348 12.09 8.46 -0.18
N THR A 349 11.90 7.31 -0.83
CA THR A 349 10.65 6.94 -1.51
C THR A 349 9.53 6.58 -0.55
N THR A 350 9.87 5.94 0.57
CA THR A 350 8.96 5.67 1.69
C THR A 350 8.43 6.97 2.32
N LEU A 351 9.32 7.94 2.58
CA LEU A 351 8.93 9.23 3.12
C LEU A 351 8.16 10.09 2.11
N ALA A 352 8.36 9.88 0.80
CA ALA A 352 7.55 10.52 -0.23
C ALA A 352 6.10 10.02 -0.25
N VAL A 353 5.84 8.79 0.20
CA VAL A 353 4.48 8.29 0.45
C VAL A 353 3.92 8.95 1.72
N MET A 354 4.66 8.92 2.84
CA MET A 354 4.23 9.54 4.10
C MET A 354 3.85 11.03 3.93
N ALA A 355 4.68 11.81 3.24
CA ALA A 355 4.45 13.24 3.01
C ALA A 355 3.21 13.52 2.16
N LYS A 356 2.88 12.62 1.21
CA LYS A 356 1.68 12.70 0.36
C LYS A 356 0.42 12.29 1.09
N ASP A 357 0.46 11.17 1.82
CA ASP A 357 -0.65 10.69 2.64
C ASP A 357 -1.03 11.78 3.66
N TYR A 358 -0.04 12.33 4.39
CA TYR A 358 -0.24 13.43 5.35
C TYR A 358 -0.81 14.71 4.70
N ALA A 359 -0.24 15.16 3.58
CA ALA A 359 -0.70 16.37 2.89
C ALA A 359 -2.08 16.19 2.21
N GLN A 360 -2.47 14.97 1.87
CA GLN A 360 -3.82 14.66 1.37
C GLN A 360 -4.87 14.71 2.48
N GLU A 361 -4.51 14.32 3.71
CA GLU A 361 -5.38 14.40 4.88
C GLU A 361 -5.52 15.85 5.42
N HIS A 362 -4.40 16.56 5.57
CA HIS A 362 -4.36 17.84 6.28
C HIS A 362 -4.36 19.09 5.38
N ARG A 363 -4.01 18.96 4.09
CA ARG A 363 -3.71 20.10 3.20
C ARG A 363 -4.24 19.88 1.77
N THR A 364 -3.36 19.84 0.78
CA THR A 364 -3.65 19.35 -0.57
C THR A 364 -2.49 18.47 -1.03
N LEU A 365 -2.76 17.44 -1.84
CA LEU A 365 -1.72 16.55 -2.37
C LEU A 365 -0.62 17.27 -3.18
N ALA A 366 -0.92 18.44 -3.76
CA ALA A 366 0.08 19.26 -4.46
C ALA A 366 1.12 19.89 -3.51
N ASP A 367 0.76 20.09 -2.23
CA ASP A 367 1.62 20.70 -1.21
C ASP A 367 2.55 19.70 -0.50
N TRP A 368 2.58 18.42 -0.91
CA TRP A 368 3.32 17.36 -0.20
C TRP A 368 4.81 17.66 0.03
N GLY A 369 5.44 18.43 -0.85
CA GLY A 369 6.83 18.88 -0.72
C GLY A 369 7.08 19.93 0.39
N ASN A 370 6.02 20.44 1.03
CA ASN A 370 6.04 21.31 2.21
C ASN A 370 5.62 20.60 3.51
N THR A 371 5.31 19.30 3.49
CA THR A 371 5.21 18.51 4.73
C THR A 371 6.58 18.52 5.42
N SER A 372 6.61 18.85 6.70
CA SER A 372 7.85 19.06 7.48
C SER A 372 8.21 17.82 8.28
N PHE A 373 9.45 17.35 8.10
CA PHE A 373 10.02 16.22 8.83
C PHE A 373 10.97 16.68 9.93
N TRP A 374 10.77 16.21 11.17
CA TRP A 374 11.82 16.24 12.18
C TRP A 374 12.73 15.04 11.95
N ILE A 375 14.02 15.29 11.71
CA ILE A 375 15.04 14.28 11.45
C ILE A 375 16.28 14.69 12.25
N ASP A 376 16.78 13.83 13.13
CA ASP A 376 17.93 14.09 14.00
C ASP A 376 19.16 14.67 13.25
N LYS A 377 19.44 14.13 12.07
CA LYS A 377 20.53 14.50 11.16
C LYS A 377 20.48 15.95 10.66
N ALA A 378 19.28 16.52 10.55
CA ALA A 378 19.03 17.84 9.98
C ALA A 378 18.46 18.86 10.98
N CYS A 379 17.76 18.41 12.03
CA CYS A 379 17.13 19.28 13.02
C CYS A 379 18.02 19.51 14.25
N ILE A 380 18.99 18.64 14.54
CA ILE A 380 20.02 18.86 15.57
C ILE A 380 21.32 19.34 14.91
N HIS A 381 21.90 20.43 15.42
CA HIS A 381 23.17 20.95 14.91
C HIS A 381 24.33 20.02 15.30
N GLN A 382 24.94 19.35 14.33
CA GLN A 382 25.90 18.28 14.62
C GLN A 382 27.31 18.79 15.00
N ASP A 383 27.78 19.89 14.40
CA ASP A 383 29.18 20.33 14.55
C ASP A 383 29.50 21.14 15.82
N ILE A 384 28.48 21.56 16.58
CA ILE A 384 28.62 22.44 17.76
C ILE A 384 28.20 21.66 19.01
N PRO A 385 29.14 21.23 19.87
CA PRO A 385 28.84 20.30 20.97
C PRO A 385 27.77 20.76 21.95
N GLU A 386 27.70 22.07 22.25
CA GLU A 386 26.68 22.65 23.16
C GLU A 386 25.28 22.56 22.53
N LEU A 387 25.10 22.98 21.28
CA LEU A 387 23.84 22.86 20.54
C LEU A 387 23.44 21.40 20.30
N LYS A 388 24.41 20.52 20.02
CA LYS A 388 24.19 19.08 19.87
C LYS A 388 23.67 18.46 21.17
N SER A 389 24.35 18.72 22.29
CA SER A 389 23.96 18.20 23.61
C SER A 389 22.59 18.73 24.05
N LEU A 390 22.28 20.01 23.79
CA LEU A 390 20.98 20.59 24.06
C LEU A 390 19.88 19.95 23.19
N GLY A 391 20.11 19.80 21.88
CA GLY A 391 19.15 19.19 20.97
C GLY A 391 18.86 17.73 21.31
N ILE A 392 19.89 16.95 21.65
CA ILE A 392 19.76 15.56 22.12
C ILE A 392 19.03 15.50 23.47
N GLY A 393 19.30 16.45 24.38
CA GLY A 393 18.64 16.52 25.68
C GLY A 393 17.13 16.82 25.60
N LEU A 394 16.67 17.50 24.54
CA LEU A 394 15.31 17.99 24.33
C LEU A 394 14.47 17.11 23.37
N LEU A 395 14.92 15.90 23.04
CA LEU A 395 14.28 15.05 22.03
C LEU A 395 12.79 14.83 22.30
N GLU A 396 12.44 14.53 23.55
CA GLU A 396 11.04 14.36 24.02
C GLU A 396 10.20 15.62 23.77
N LYS A 397 10.80 16.82 23.91
CA LYS A 397 10.12 18.11 23.72
C LYS A 397 9.98 18.50 22.24
N PHE A 398 10.83 18.00 21.37
CA PHE A 398 10.61 18.08 19.92
C PHE A 398 9.54 17.09 19.47
N LEU A 399 9.54 15.88 20.04
CA LEU A 399 8.56 14.84 19.75
C LEU A 399 7.15 15.24 20.21
N GLU A 400 7.02 15.83 21.40
CA GLU A 400 5.76 16.47 21.88
C GLU A 400 5.19 17.44 20.83
N LYS A 401 6.05 18.24 20.19
CA LYS A 401 5.70 19.26 19.18
C LYS A 401 5.57 18.74 17.73
N CYS A 402 5.70 17.45 17.49
CA CYS A 402 5.35 16.84 16.19
C CYS A 402 3.88 16.40 16.19
N ASP A 403 3.12 16.53 15.10
CA ASP A 403 1.73 16.02 15.08
C ASP A 403 1.70 14.48 15.09
N THR A 404 2.55 13.84 14.27
CA THR A 404 2.62 12.38 14.14
C THR A 404 4.06 11.86 14.05
N MET A 405 4.27 10.56 14.24
CA MET A 405 5.55 9.89 14.03
C MET A 405 5.46 8.90 12.87
N CYS A 406 6.45 8.95 11.97
CA CYS A 406 6.68 7.99 10.91
C CYS A 406 7.90 7.12 11.25
N VAL A 407 7.71 5.81 11.25
CA VAL A 407 8.74 4.84 11.65
C VAL A 407 9.17 4.00 10.46
N ILE A 408 10.45 4.10 10.06
CA ILE A 408 11.03 3.28 8.99
C ILE A 408 11.49 1.94 9.59
N PHE A 409 10.52 1.06 9.80
CA PHE A 409 10.66 -0.15 10.61
C PHE A 409 11.31 -1.31 9.82
N THR A 410 12.65 -1.38 9.84
CA THR A 410 13.43 -2.55 9.40
C THR A 410 13.46 -3.63 10.47
N TRP A 411 13.84 -4.87 10.11
CA TRP A 411 13.97 -5.97 11.08
C TRP A 411 15.04 -5.72 12.16
N THR A 412 15.99 -4.81 11.91
CA THR A 412 17.02 -4.37 12.87
C THR A 412 16.64 -3.08 13.64
N TYR A 413 15.44 -2.53 13.47
CA TYR A 413 15.04 -1.27 14.12
C TYR A 413 15.14 -1.35 15.66
N LEU A 414 14.69 -2.46 16.24
CA LEU A 414 14.72 -2.68 17.69
C LEU A 414 16.14 -2.91 18.26
N GLU A 415 17.16 -3.04 17.40
CA GLU A 415 18.56 -3.08 17.83
C GLU A 415 19.13 -1.69 18.14
N ARG A 416 18.38 -0.59 17.91
CA ARG A 416 18.89 0.79 18.07
C ARG A 416 18.29 1.46 19.31
N LEU A 417 19.10 1.79 20.31
CA LEU A 417 18.61 2.32 21.59
C LEU A 417 17.82 3.62 21.41
N TRP A 418 18.34 4.56 20.61
CA TRP A 418 17.64 5.81 20.25
C TRP A 418 16.26 5.54 19.65
N CYS A 419 16.17 4.67 18.64
CA CYS A 419 14.92 4.37 17.93
C CYS A 419 13.87 3.67 18.82
N VAL A 420 14.32 2.89 19.82
CA VAL A 420 13.45 2.27 20.82
C VAL A 420 13.02 3.27 21.90
N TYR A 421 13.90 4.19 22.31
CA TYR A 421 13.55 5.26 23.23
C TYR A 421 12.52 6.22 22.62
N GLU A 422 12.74 6.68 21.39
CA GLU A 422 11.79 7.49 20.60
C GLU A 422 10.42 6.80 20.47
N TRP A 423 10.41 5.49 20.24
CA TRP A 423 9.19 4.68 20.18
C TRP A 423 8.43 4.66 21.50
N ALA A 424 9.12 4.54 22.63
CA ALA A 424 8.48 4.59 23.94
C ALA A 424 7.95 6.01 24.24
N CYS A 425 8.73 7.06 23.95
CA CYS A 425 8.36 8.45 24.17
C CYS A 425 7.15 8.90 23.33
N VAL A 426 6.99 8.44 22.09
CA VAL A 426 5.77 8.78 21.32
C VAL A 426 4.52 8.17 21.93
N LEU A 427 4.61 6.95 22.49
CA LEU A 427 3.45 6.26 23.05
C LEU A 427 3.07 6.79 24.45
N VAL A 428 4.01 7.40 25.17
CA VAL A 428 3.72 8.22 26.37
C VAL A 428 3.00 9.53 25.99
N SER A 429 3.37 10.16 24.88
CA SER A 429 2.94 11.53 24.55
C SER A 429 1.81 11.64 23.52
N LYS A 430 1.49 10.59 22.77
CA LYS A 430 0.52 10.58 21.67
C LYS A 430 -0.26 9.25 21.58
N PRO A 431 -1.53 9.28 21.14
CA PRO A 431 -2.32 8.07 20.99
C PRO A 431 -1.73 7.14 19.89
N PRO A 432 -1.81 5.81 20.02
CA PRO A 432 -1.17 4.87 19.08
C PRO A 432 -1.57 5.00 17.59
N HIS A 433 -2.69 5.64 17.24
CA HIS A 433 -3.00 5.96 15.83
C HIS A 433 -2.10 7.04 15.21
N LYS A 434 -1.48 7.91 16.01
CA LYS A 434 -0.50 8.92 15.56
C LYS A 434 0.91 8.35 15.31
N VAL A 435 1.08 7.03 15.30
CA VAL A 435 2.36 6.34 14.97
C VAL A 435 2.18 5.49 13.71
N PHE A 436 2.76 5.91 12.58
CA PHE A 436 2.66 5.23 11.29
C PHE A 436 3.89 4.37 11.00
N LEU A 437 3.69 3.07 10.80
CA LEU A 437 4.76 2.12 10.48
C LEU A 437 4.90 1.97 8.97
N GLN A 438 6.07 2.34 8.44
CA GLN A 438 6.40 2.13 7.05
C GLN A 438 6.94 0.72 6.85
N THR A 439 6.04 -0.26 6.81
CA THR A 439 6.35 -1.69 6.62
C THR A 439 6.29 -2.13 5.17
N GLU A 440 5.68 -1.33 4.28
CA GLU A 440 5.13 -1.81 3.00
C GLU A 440 6.17 -2.39 2.02
N LEU A 441 7.39 -1.84 1.97
CA LEU A 441 8.47 -2.38 1.14
C LEU A 441 9.31 -3.47 1.86
N PHE A 442 9.34 -3.45 3.19
CA PHE A 442 10.29 -4.23 4.00
C PHE A 442 9.73 -5.57 4.50
N VAL A 443 8.44 -5.62 4.83
CA VAL A 443 7.78 -6.83 5.32
C VAL A 443 7.26 -7.65 4.14
N LYS A 444 7.90 -8.80 3.91
CA LYS A 444 7.60 -9.82 2.89
C LYS A 444 7.45 -11.17 3.58
N GLU A 445 7.03 -12.22 2.88
CA GLU A 445 6.91 -13.56 3.49
C GLU A 445 8.29 -14.09 3.94
N GLU A 446 9.36 -13.72 3.22
CA GLU A 446 10.74 -14.11 3.52
C GLU A 446 11.39 -13.30 4.65
N THR A 447 10.90 -12.10 4.96
CA THR A 447 11.46 -11.21 6.00
C THR A 447 10.63 -11.15 7.27
N LEU A 448 9.32 -11.47 7.21
CA LEU A 448 8.43 -11.45 8.38
C LEU A 448 8.96 -12.24 9.60
N PRO A 449 9.61 -13.42 9.47
CA PRO A 449 10.20 -14.12 10.61
C PRO A 449 11.22 -13.26 11.39
N LEU A 450 12.03 -12.45 10.69
CA LEU A 450 13.04 -11.59 11.29
C LEU A 450 12.40 -10.53 12.23
N TYR A 451 11.24 -10.00 11.84
CA TYR A 451 10.47 -9.07 12.67
C TYR A 451 9.88 -9.73 13.91
N LEU A 452 9.37 -10.95 13.77
CA LEU A 452 8.81 -11.72 14.89
C LEU A 452 9.92 -12.09 15.89
N ASP A 453 11.10 -12.49 15.40
CA ASP A 453 12.25 -12.83 16.24
C ASP A 453 12.90 -11.60 16.90
N ALA A 454 12.97 -10.45 16.21
CA ALA A 454 13.45 -9.19 16.79
C ALA A 454 12.60 -8.71 17.97
N VAL A 455 11.28 -8.94 17.91
CA VAL A 455 10.35 -8.66 19.02
C VAL A 455 10.43 -9.73 20.11
N ARG A 456 10.39 -11.02 19.73
CA ARG A 456 10.42 -12.17 20.65
C ARG A 456 11.65 -12.17 21.56
N HIS A 457 12.79 -11.74 21.04
CA HIS A 457 14.07 -11.71 21.75
C HIS A 457 14.53 -10.28 22.09
N PHE A 458 13.63 -9.29 22.03
CA PHE A 458 13.97 -7.91 22.37
C PHE A 458 14.53 -7.80 23.80
N SER A 459 15.63 -7.06 23.96
CA SER A 459 16.08 -6.57 25.26
C SER A 459 16.84 -5.26 25.11
N LEU A 460 16.57 -4.32 26.01
CA LEU A 460 17.23 -3.02 26.12
C LEU A 460 18.75 -3.17 26.21
N LYS A 461 19.22 -4.19 26.94
CA LYS A 461 20.64 -4.49 27.12
C LYS A 461 21.35 -4.94 25.84
N GLN A 462 20.62 -5.45 24.85
CA GLN A 462 21.18 -5.88 23.56
C GLN A 462 21.12 -4.80 22.48
N THR A 463 20.47 -3.67 22.76
CA THR A 463 20.46 -2.50 21.86
C THR A 463 21.87 -1.91 21.68
N LYS A 464 22.05 -1.21 20.56
CA LYS A 464 23.29 -0.59 20.10
C LYS A 464 23.13 0.93 20.08
N CYS A 465 24.13 1.63 20.57
CA CYS A 465 24.32 3.07 20.37
C CYS A 465 25.36 3.34 19.28
N PHE A 466 25.44 4.58 18.79
CA PHE A 466 26.57 5.02 17.96
C PHE A 466 27.68 5.65 18.80
N ALA A 467 27.32 6.49 19.78
CA ALA A 467 28.19 6.89 20.88
C ALA A 467 27.72 6.17 22.16
N GLU A 468 28.60 5.43 22.83
CA GLU A 468 28.23 4.64 24.02
C GLU A 468 28.03 5.53 25.27
N GLU A 469 28.43 6.79 25.19
CA GLU A 469 28.06 7.85 26.12
C GLU A 469 26.54 8.08 26.15
N ASP A 470 25.86 8.00 24.99
CA ASP A 470 24.42 8.19 24.87
C ASP A 470 23.63 7.17 25.70
N ARG A 471 24.13 5.93 25.78
CA ARG A 471 23.51 4.85 26.57
C ARG A 471 23.23 5.30 27.99
N LYS A 472 24.21 5.90 28.65
CA LYS A 472 24.10 6.30 30.07
C LYS A 472 23.06 7.41 30.27
N VAL A 473 22.86 8.25 29.27
CA VAL A 473 21.81 9.28 29.29
C VAL A 473 20.44 8.63 29.10
N LEU A 474 20.30 7.73 28.13
CA LEU A 474 19.04 7.06 27.82
C LEU A 474 18.60 6.07 28.90
N GLU A 475 19.51 5.24 29.42
CA GLU A 475 19.21 4.33 30.53
C GLU A 475 18.83 5.13 31.79
N ALA A 476 19.47 6.28 32.06
CA ALA A 476 19.08 7.17 33.15
C ALA A 476 17.72 7.86 32.94
N LYS A 477 17.33 8.19 31.69
CA LYS A 477 15.97 8.67 31.38
C LYS A 477 14.93 7.54 31.54
N ILE A 478 15.22 6.33 31.07
CA ILE A 478 14.35 5.16 31.23
C ILE A 478 14.17 4.82 32.73
N ASP A 479 15.24 4.83 33.51
CA ASP A 479 15.20 4.65 34.98
C ASP A 479 14.50 5.81 35.72
N ALA A 480 14.36 6.99 35.11
CA ALA A 480 13.56 8.09 35.66
C ALA A 480 12.07 7.90 35.37
N ASP A 481 11.71 7.64 34.11
CA ASP A 481 10.33 7.72 33.61
C ASP A 481 9.52 6.41 33.73
N TYR A 482 10.19 5.25 33.75
CA TYR A 482 9.55 3.93 33.74
C TYR A 482 9.76 3.14 35.04
N VAL A 483 8.80 2.31 35.43
CA VAL A 483 8.78 1.55 36.69
C VAL A 483 9.98 0.60 36.80
N SER A 484 10.34 -0.08 35.70
CA SER A 484 11.53 -0.93 35.59
C SER A 484 11.92 -1.14 34.12
N THR A 485 13.13 -1.65 33.89
CA THR A 485 13.60 -2.11 32.57
C THR A 485 12.67 -3.18 31.97
N GLU A 486 12.19 -4.12 32.78
CA GLU A 486 11.26 -5.18 32.36
C GLU A 486 9.91 -4.61 31.92
N ALA A 487 9.40 -3.58 32.60
CA ALA A 487 8.17 -2.89 32.22
C ALA A 487 8.34 -2.07 30.92
N PHE A 488 9.51 -1.45 30.72
CA PHE A 488 9.87 -0.79 29.46
C PHE A 488 9.97 -1.81 28.30
N GLU A 489 10.69 -2.92 28.49
CA GLU A 489 10.82 -4.00 27.49
C GLU A 489 9.44 -4.57 27.12
N THR A 490 8.59 -4.83 28.12
CA THR A 490 7.19 -5.27 27.96
C THR A 490 6.36 -4.28 27.13
N LEU A 491 6.44 -2.98 27.45
CA LEU A 491 5.72 -1.92 26.74
C LEU A 491 6.14 -1.87 25.26
N VAL A 492 7.44 -1.89 24.97
CA VAL A 492 7.99 -1.91 23.61
C VAL A 492 7.49 -3.14 22.86
N GLN A 493 7.59 -4.34 23.43
CA GLN A 493 7.14 -5.57 22.79
C GLN A 493 5.64 -5.55 22.46
N ALA A 494 4.79 -5.25 23.44
CA ALA A 494 3.34 -5.25 23.25
C ALA A 494 2.87 -4.22 22.22
N THR A 495 3.44 -3.02 22.26
CA THR A 495 3.08 -1.93 21.34
C THR A 495 3.58 -2.16 19.93
N VAL A 496 4.77 -2.76 19.74
CA VAL A 496 5.24 -3.21 18.42
C VAL A 496 4.32 -4.30 17.86
N VAL A 497 3.95 -5.32 18.66
CA VAL A 497 3.02 -6.36 18.21
C VAL A 497 1.70 -5.76 17.74
N ALA A 498 1.13 -4.82 18.49
CA ALA A 498 -0.12 -4.16 18.15
C ALA A 498 -0.03 -3.29 16.87
N LEU A 499 0.99 -2.44 16.76
CA LEU A 499 1.15 -1.52 15.62
C LEU A 499 1.55 -2.27 14.34
N MET A 500 2.36 -3.33 14.45
CA MET A 500 2.65 -4.24 13.33
C MET A 500 1.40 -5.02 12.91
N ALA A 501 0.61 -5.53 13.86
CA ALA A 501 -0.65 -6.19 13.55
C ALA A 501 -1.62 -5.25 12.82
N ARG A 502 -1.78 -4.00 13.28
CA ARG A 502 -2.58 -2.98 12.57
C ARG A 502 -2.09 -2.75 11.15
N SER A 503 -0.78 -2.59 10.95
CA SER A 503 -0.18 -2.45 9.61
C SER A 503 -0.46 -3.67 8.72
N MET A 504 -0.38 -4.88 9.28
CA MET A 504 -0.65 -6.11 8.55
C MET A 504 -2.15 -6.40 8.36
N ALA A 505 -3.05 -5.80 9.14
CA ALA A 505 -4.50 -6.02 9.01
C ALA A 505 -5.01 -5.64 7.61
N PHE A 506 -4.54 -4.52 7.06
CA PHE A 506 -4.87 -4.07 5.69
C PHE A 506 -4.45 -5.08 4.61
N ARG A 507 -3.36 -5.83 4.84
CA ARG A 507 -2.85 -6.91 3.97
C ARG A 507 -3.61 -8.21 4.18
N ALA A 508 -3.90 -8.54 5.42
CA ALA A 508 -4.58 -9.77 5.84
C ALA A 508 -6.03 -9.86 5.33
N GLY A 509 -6.75 -8.74 5.25
CA GLY A 509 -8.13 -8.71 4.76
C GLY A 509 -8.30 -9.00 3.26
N ARG A 510 -7.21 -9.30 2.55
CA ARG A 510 -7.21 -9.51 1.10
C ARG A 510 -7.35 -10.98 0.69
N SER A 511 -6.88 -11.92 1.51
CA SER A 511 -7.19 -13.35 1.36
C SER A 511 -6.96 -14.14 2.66
N PRO A 512 -7.57 -15.34 2.83
CA PRO A 512 -7.29 -16.20 3.98
C PRO A 512 -5.82 -16.64 4.10
N HIS A 513 -5.12 -16.78 2.96
CA HIS A 513 -3.69 -17.05 2.94
C HIS A 513 -2.90 -15.85 3.47
N LEU A 514 -3.16 -14.63 2.97
CA LEU A 514 -2.48 -13.42 3.44
C LEU A 514 -2.74 -13.12 4.94
N HIS A 515 -3.92 -13.46 5.46
CA HIS A 515 -4.17 -13.41 6.91
C HIS A 515 -3.31 -14.42 7.67
N LYS A 516 -3.25 -15.68 7.21
CA LYS A 516 -2.42 -16.72 7.83
C LYS A 516 -0.92 -16.37 7.79
N THR A 517 -0.44 -15.80 6.69
CA THR A 517 0.97 -15.42 6.52
C THR A 517 1.30 -14.16 7.31
N PHE A 518 0.55 -13.05 7.16
CA PHE A 518 0.99 -11.73 7.66
C PHE A 518 0.38 -11.27 8.99
N PHE A 519 -0.76 -11.81 9.43
CA PHE A 519 -1.46 -11.31 10.64
C PHE A 519 -1.55 -12.35 11.76
N GLN A 520 -1.88 -13.59 11.44
CA GLN A 520 -1.94 -14.69 12.41
C GLN A 520 -0.65 -14.85 13.26
N PRO A 521 0.58 -14.63 12.75
CA PRO A 521 1.78 -14.73 13.58
C PRO A 521 1.88 -13.68 14.68
N TRP A 522 1.30 -12.49 14.52
CA TRP A 522 1.28 -11.46 15.57
C TRP A 522 0.35 -11.83 16.73
N ILE A 523 -0.78 -12.49 16.42
CA ILE A 523 -1.64 -13.10 17.45
C ILE A 523 -0.87 -14.19 18.21
N THR A 524 -0.14 -15.05 17.49
CA THR A 524 0.64 -16.12 18.12
C THR A 524 1.75 -15.54 19.01
N LEU A 525 2.50 -14.56 18.53
CA LEU A 525 3.55 -13.87 19.28
C LEU A 525 3.00 -13.12 20.51
N ALA A 526 1.83 -12.49 20.41
CA ALA A 526 1.15 -11.90 21.56
C ALA A 526 0.88 -12.93 22.67
N ARG A 527 0.45 -14.15 22.31
CA ARG A 527 0.25 -15.24 23.30
C ARG A 527 1.56 -15.83 23.81
N GLU A 528 2.59 -15.95 22.97
CA GLU A 528 3.93 -16.40 23.38
C GLU A 528 4.57 -15.47 24.42
N LEU A 529 4.36 -14.15 24.28
CA LEU A 529 4.84 -13.12 25.21
C LEU A 529 3.88 -12.87 26.40
N GLY A 530 2.78 -13.62 26.51
CA GLY A 530 1.83 -13.51 27.62
C GLY A 530 0.85 -12.34 27.55
N PHE A 531 0.78 -11.60 26.44
CA PHE A 531 -0.13 -10.48 26.22
C PHE A 531 -1.55 -10.97 25.87
N VAL A 532 -2.21 -11.66 26.82
CA VAL A 532 -3.47 -12.39 26.61
C VAL A 532 -4.60 -11.48 26.09
N GLU A 533 -4.77 -10.30 26.67
CA GLU A 533 -5.84 -9.36 26.27
C GLU A 533 -5.59 -8.79 24.86
N LEU A 534 -4.35 -8.38 24.57
CA LEU A 534 -3.94 -7.94 23.23
C LEU A 534 -4.18 -9.06 22.21
N ALA A 535 -3.79 -10.30 22.51
CA ALA A 535 -4.05 -11.45 21.63
C ALA A 535 -5.56 -11.60 21.35
N GLY A 536 -6.42 -11.50 22.37
CA GLY A 536 -7.87 -11.53 22.22
C GLY A 536 -8.41 -10.42 21.32
N ALA A 537 -7.94 -9.18 21.48
CA ALA A 537 -8.32 -8.06 20.62
C ALA A 537 -7.85 -8.23 19.16
N LEU A 538 -6.66 -8.81 18.95
CA LEU A 538 -6.18 -9.19 17.61
C LEU A 538 -7.00 -10.34 17.00
N GLU A 539 -7.47 -11.31 17.79
CA GLU A 539 -8.38 -12.37 17.33
C GLU A 539 -9.75 -11.83 16.86
N CYS A 540 -10.21 -10.71 17.40
CA CYS A 540 -11.41 -10.01 16.95
C CYS A 540 -11.25 -9.30 15.59
N CYS A 541 -10.04 -9.20 15.03
CA CYS A 541 -9.78 -8.50 13.76
C CYS A 541 -10.31 -9.25 12.53
N ARG A 542 -11.58 -8.99 12.18
CA ARG A 542 -12.28 -9.60 11.05
C ARG A 542 -11.96 -8.97 9.69
N CYS A 543 -10.70 -8.60 9.47
CA CYS A 543 -10.16 -7.98 8.25
C CYS A 543 -10.68 -8.59 6.93
N ASN A 544 -10.71 -9.92 6.82
CA ASN A 544 -11.19 -10.64 5.62
C ASN A 544 -12.70 -10.50 5.37
N ASP A 545 -13.51 -10.23 6.40
CA ASP A 545 -14.96 -10.05 6.24
C ASP A 545 -15.32 -8.58 6.05
N TRP A 546 -14.61 -7.67 6.72
CA TRP A 546 -14.75 -6.22 6.49
C TRP A 546 -14.49 -5.86 5.01
N ARG A 547 -13.38 -6.35 4.42
CA ARG A 547 -13.08 -6.08 2.99
C ARG A 547 -14.12 -6.68 2.02
N LYS A 548 -14.79 -7.79 2.40
CA LYS A 548 -15.93 -8.32 1.63
C LYS A 548 -17.13 -7.39 1.73
N MET A 549 -17.46 -6.89 2.92
CA MET A 549 -18.63 -6.02 3.15
C MET A 549 -18.54 -4.73 2.34
N THR A 550 -17.40 -4.02 2.37
CA THR A 550 -17.23 -2.77 1.58
C THR A 550 -17.34 -3.04 0.07
N SER A 551 -16.75 -4.15 -0.42
CA SER A 551 -16.87 -4.54 -1.82
C SER A 551 -18.33 -4.77 -2.26
N LEU A 552 -19.16 -5.39 -1.42
CA LEU A 552 -20.57 -5.65 -1.70
C LEU A 552 -21.41 -4.36 -1.70
N ASN A 553 -21.21 -3.47 -0.72
CA ASN A 553 -21.89 -2.18 -0.60
C ASN A 553 -21.70 -1.28 -1.84
N SER A 554 -20.56 -1.39 -2.51
CA SER A 554 -20.30 -0.67 -3.77
C SER A 554 -21.22 -1.12 -4.93
N THR A 555 -21.54 -2.42 -5.01
CA THR A 555 -22.31 -2.99 -6.12
C THR A 555 -23.82 -2.76 -6.00
N SER A 556 -24.36 -2.70 -4.78
CA SER A 556 -25.74 -2.30 -4.54
C SER A 556 -25.97 -0.81 -4.84
N SER A 557 -24.97 0.04 -4.54
CA SER A 557 -24.99 1.47 -4.83
C SER A 557 -25.05 1.77 -6.33
N GLN A 558 -24.27 1.06 -7.16
CA GLN A 558 -24.29 1.24 -8.62
C GLN A 558 -25.61 0.77 -9.26
N ASN A 559 -26.24 -0.30 -8.76
CA ASN A 559 -27.53 -0.77 -9.28
C ASN A 559 -28.72 0.15 -8.92
N SER A 560 -28.56 1.03 -7.93
CA SER A 560 -29.64 1.89 -7.44
C SER A 560 -29.93 3.11 -8.33
N THR A 561 -29.02 3.47 -9.26
CA THR A 561 -29.14 4.68 -10.09
C THR A 561 -30.06 4.54 -11.32
N MET A 562 -30.64 3.36 -11.56
CA MET A 562 -31.47 3.06 -12.75
C MET A 562 -32.97 2.87 -12.48
N SER A 563 -33.53 3.52 -11.45
CA SER A 563 -35.00 3.54 -11.23
C SER A 563 -35.54 4.83 -10.57
N VAL A 564 -35.38 5.98 -11.25
CA VAL A 564 -36.12 7.21 -10.90
C VAL A 564 -37.01 7.63 -12.08
N ARG A 565 -38.24 7.12 -12.10
CA ARG A 565 -39.28 7.56 -13.06
C ARG A 565 -39.68 9.01 -12.77
N ARG A 566 -39.22 9.94 -13.62
CA ARG A 566 -39.60 11.37 -13.62
C ARG A 566 -41.12 11.55 -13.47
N HIS A 567 -41.58 11.94 -12.28
CA HIS A 567 -42.93 12.46 -12.08
C HIS A 567 -42.93 13.98 -12.28
N GLY A 568 -42.97 14.40 -13.56
CA GLY A 568 -43.14 15.80 -13.92
C GLY A 568 -44.58 16.25 -13.71
N SER A 569 -44.83 17.03 -12.65
CA SER A 569 -46.15 17.62 -12.42
C SER A 569 -46.35 18.87 -13.28
N GLN A 570 -47.23 18.80 -14.29
CA GLN A 570 -47.77 19.99 -14.95
C GLN A 570 -49.27 19.88 -15.21
N LYS A 571 -50.00 20.76 -14.51
CA LYS A 571 -51.23 21.51 -14.86
C LYS A 571 -52.36 20.82 -15.65
N SER A 572 -53.57 21.05 -15.14
CA SER A 572 -54.84 20.68 -15.74
C SER A 572 -55.15 21.42 -17.05
N THR A 573 -55.83 20.73 -17.98
CA THR A 573 -57.05 21.24 -18.65
C THR A 573 -57.80 20.09 -19.34
N SER A 574 -59.05 20.35 -19.75
CA SER A 574 -60.03 19.36 -20.23
C SER A 574 -59.88 18.97 -21.71
N SER A 575 -60.15 17.70 -22.07
CA SER A 575 -61.20 17.37 -23.08
C SER A 575 -61.49 15.86 -23.28
N LYS A 576 -62.79 15.56 -23.32
CA LYS A 576 -63.58 14.41 -23.85
C LYS A 576 -62.95 13.36 -24.81
N ARG A 577 -63.47 12.11 -24.66
CA ARG A 577 -63.63 11.01 -25.67
C ARG A 577 -62.34 10.26 -26.10
N SER A 578 -62.35 8.97 -26.48
CA SER A 578 -63.40 7.91 -26.44
C SER A 578 -62.82 6.48 -26.57
N SER A 579 -63.56 5.49 -26.08
CA SER A 579 -63.41 4.02 -26.31
C SER A 579 -63.73 3.63 -27.79
N PRO A 580 -63.68 2.35 -28.27
CA PRO A 580 -63.63 1.07 -27.53
C PRO A 580 -62.84 -0.14 -28.15
N SER A 581 -62.94 -1.29 -27.43
CA SER A 581 -63.07 -2.70 -27.90
C SER A 581 -62.03 -3.39 -28.80
N HIS A 582 -61.44 -4.50 -28.32
CA HIS A 582 -61.79 -5.92 -28.59
C HIS A 582 -60.72 -6.82 -27.90
N SER A 583 -60.94 -7.88 -27.09
CA SER A 583 -61.95 -8.96 -26.90
C SER A 583 -61.56 -10.30 -27.54
N LEU A 584 -61.67 -11.41 -26.75
CA LEU A 584 -61.50 -12.88 -26.99
C LEU A 584 -60.46 -13.43 -25.99
N SER A 585 -60.77 -14.21 -24.93
CA SER A 585 -61.41 -15.54 -24.79
C SER A 585 -60.53 -16.71 -25.26
N GLY A 586 -60.35 -17.81 -24.50
CA GLY A 586 -60.95 -18.19 -23.21
C GLY A 586 -60.50 -19.59 -22.72
N MET A 587 -61.40 -20.32 -22.04
CA MET A 587 -61.19 -21.63 -21.34
C MET A 587 -60.37 -21.50 -20.03
N ALA A 588 -60.76 -21.97 -18.82
CA ALA A 588 -61.54 -23.13 -18.34
C ALA A 588 -60.81 -24.48 -18.53
N HIS A 589 -60.70 -25.43 -17.58
CA HIS A 589 -61.40 -25.72 -16.29
C HIS A 589 -60.50 -26.69 -15.45
N LYS A 590 -60.76 -27.25 -14.23
CA LYS A 590 -61.92 -27.34 -13.30
C LYS A 590 -61.47 -27.69 -11.84
N LEU A 591 -62.43 -27.66 -10.90
CA LEU A 591 -62.68 -28.42 -9.63
C LEU A 591 -61.69 -29.52 -9.12
N ARG A 592 -61.63 -29.99 -7.85
CA ARG A 592 -62.05 -29.62 -6.46
C ARG A 592 -62.12 -30.93 -5.61
N GLY A 593 -61.68 -30.92 -4.35
CA GLY A 593 -62.16 -31.83 -3.27
C GLY A 593 -61.45 -33.18 -3.09
N LEU A 594 -61.65 -33.92 -1.97
CA LEU A 594 -62.46 -33.61 -0.77
C LEU A 594 -62.13 -34.60 0.41
N LEU A 595 -62.59 -34.28 1.62
CA LEU A 595 -62.78 -35.12 2.83
C LEU A 595 -61.60 -35.51 3.76
N SER A 596 -61.88 -35.33 5.07
CA SER A 596 -61.37 -35.99 6.29
C SER A 596 -62.55 -36.82 6.90
N PRO A 597 -62.61 -37.40 8.15
CA PRO A 597 -61.81 -37.23 9.38
C PRO A 597 -61.59 -38.52 10.27
N THR A 598 -61.33 -38.33 11.59
CA THR A 598 -61.50 -39.27 12.76
C THR A 598 -60.63 -40.55 12.83
N SER A 599 -59.67 -40.69 13.78
CA SER A 599 -59.75 -41.14 15.21
C SER A 599 -59.65 -42.69 15.38
N THR A 600 -59.24 -43.34 16.50
CA THR A 600 -59.15 -42.97 17.94
C THR A 600 -58.25 -43.99 18.72
N GLN A 601 -57.58 -43.58 19.84
CA GLN A 601 -57.06 -44.44 20.96
C GLN A 601 -55.97 -45.51 20.62
N GLN A 602 -55.13 -46.10 21.51
CA GLN A 602 -54.61 -45.93 22.91
C GLN A 602 -53.32 -46.84 23.03
N SER A 603 -52.59 -47.18 24.12
CA SER A 603 -52.39 -46.89 25.58
C SER A 603 -51.15 -47.73 26.03
N ALA A 604 -50.45 -47.57 27.16
CA ALA A 604 -50.22 -46.52 28.18
C ALA A 604 -49.10 -47.00 29.17
N ASP A 605 -48.58 -46.10 30.02
CA ASP A 605 -47.75 -46.31 31.26
C ASP A 605 -46.36 -47.01 31.10
N ASP A 606 -45.34 -46.76 31.93
CA ASP A 606 -45.14 -45.98 33.18
C ASP A 606 -43.74 -45.25 33.09
N SER A 607 -43.07 -44.54 34.02
CA SER A 607 -43.14 -44.34 35.49
C SER A 607 -42.65 -42.94 35.92
N LEU A 608 -42.80 -42.60 37.21
CA LEU A 608 -42.39 -41.33 37.86
C LEU A 608 -42.02 -41.59 39.34
N PRO A 609 -41.33 -40.68 40.11
CA PRO A 609 -42.03 -39.53 40.73
C PRO A 609 -41.21 -38.26 41.15
N MET A 610 -41.84 -37.08 40.93
CA MET A 610 -41.93 -35.92 41.87
C MET A 610 -40.64 -35.09 42.21
N MET A 611 -40.68 -33.81 42.61
CA MET A 611 -41.71 -33.01 43.32
C MET A 611 -41.84 -31.51 42.90
N PHE A 612 -43.08 -31.01 42.92
CA PHE A 612 -43.57 -29.63 43.20
C PHE A 612 -43.31 -28.40 42.28
N SER A 613 -44.14 -27.36 42.51
CA SER A 613 -44.48 -26.14 41.73
C SER A 613 -45.23 -25.14 42.69
N PRO A 614 -45.84 -23.97 42.35
CA PRO A 614 -46.04 -23.28 41.05
C PRO A 614 -46.00 -21.70 40.98
N ARG A 615 -46.08 -21.17 39.75
CA ARG A 615 -46.80 -19.96 39.23
C ARG A 615 -46.64 -18.51 39.80
N SER A 616 -46.32 -17.58 38.89
CA SER A 616 -47.21 -16.56 38.24
C SER A 616 -46.40 -15.83 37.13
N GLU A 617 -46.85 -15.54 35.89
CA GLU A 617 -47.99 -14.74 35.36
C GLU A 617 -47.97 -13.26 35.80
N ALA A 618 -47.97 -12.22 34.95
CA ALA A 618 -47.84 -12.06 33.47
C ALA A 618 -47.36 -10.59 33.18
N ALA A 619 -47.29 -9.95 31.99
CA ALA A 619 -47.74 -10.21 30.60
C ALA A 619 -46.95 -9.34 29.57
N HIS A 620 -47.38 -9.29 28.30
CA HIS A 620 -46.96 -8.36 27.22
C HIS A 620 -48.19 -7.64 26.62
N PRO A 621 -48.10 -6.39 26.08
CA PRO A 621 -47.97 -6.25 24.61
C PRO A 621 -47.33 -4.94 24.03
N SER A 622 -46.96 -5.01 22.74
CA SER A 622 -47.01 -3.96 21.67
C SER A 622 -46.26 -2.61 21.73
N LYS A 623 -45.41 -2.38 20.71
CA LYS A 623 -45.09 -1.09 20.05
C LYS A 623 -46.27 -0.65 19.12
N PRO A 624 -46.44 0.61 18.61
CA PRO A 624 -45.43 1.34 17.79
C PRO A 624 -45.50 2.90 17.66
N LYS A 625 -44.69 3.44 16.73
CA LYS A 625 -44.68 4.78 16.06
C LYS A 625 -43.93 5.96 16.72
N ALA A 626 -43.66 6.99 15.91
CA ALA A 626 -42.65 8.04 16.11
C ALA A 626 -42.99 9.35 15.34
N LEU A 627 -42.32 10.45 15.75
CA LEU A 627 -42.04 11.73 15.06
C LEU A 627 -40.65 12.19 15.60
N GLU A 628 -39.66 12.62 14.81
CA GLU A 628 -39.48 13.90 14.08
C GLU A 628 -39.34 15.15 15.00
N ASP A 629 -38.41 16.10 14.80
CA ASP A 629 -37.09 16.13 14.14
C ASP A 629 -36.35 17.47 14.53
N SER A 630 -35.16 17.74 13.97
CA SER A 630 -34.42 19.01 13.89
C SER A 630 -33.50 19.35 15.10
N SER A 631 -32.30 19.94 14.93
CA SER A 631 -31.47 20.26 13.75
C SER A 631 -30.01 20.64 14.18
N PRO A 632 -29.14 21.29 13.37
CA PRO A 632 -28.41 20.66 12.26
C PRO A 632 -26.87 20.92 12.31
N LYS A 633 -26.03 19.87 12.21
CA LYS A 633 -24.56 20.04 12.03
C LYS A 633 -23.82 18.99 11.18
N LYS A 634 -24.51 18.04 10.53
CA LYS A 634 -23.87 16.87 9.89
C LYS A 634 -24.11 16.71 8.37
N ALA A 635 -24.52 17.77 7.68
CA ALA A 635 -25.10 17.69 6.32
C ALA A 635 -24.39 18.52 5.24
N GLU A 636 -23.31 19.26 5.54
CA GLU A 636 -22.70 20.21 4.59
C GLU A 636 -21.19 19.96 4.39
N MET A 637 -20.84 18.76 3.95
CA MET A 637 -19.52 18.46 3.33
C MET A 637 -19.53 17.36 2.26
N MET A 638 -20.69 16.81 1.89
CA MET A 638 -20.81 15.83 0.79
C MET A 638 -20.74 16.54 -0.57
N GLY A 639 -19.51 16.83 -1.03
CA GLY A 639 -19.24 17.61 -2.24
C GLY A 639 -18.21 17.03 -3.21
N ARG A 640 -17.72 15.80 -3.01
CA ARG A 640 -16.81 15.10 -3.94
C ARG A 640 -17.16 13.62 -4.05
N SER A 641 -17.19 13.12 -5.29
CA SER A 641 -17.27 11.68 -5.58
C SER A 641 -15.86 11.11 -5.66
N MET A 642 -15.52 10.20 -4.75
CA MET A 642 -14.27 9.43 -4.72
C MET A 642 -14.60 7.95 -4.48
N GLY A 643 -13.75 7.04 -4.94
CA GLY A 643 -13.99 5.60 -4.87
C GLY A 643 -14.01 5.09 -3.43
N VAL A 644 -15.16 4.56 -2.99
CA VAL A 644 -15.46 4.34 -1.55
C VAL A 644 -14.77 3.09 -0.98
N ASN A 645 -14.48 2.08 -1.82
CA ASN A 645 -14.24 0.70 -1.39
C ASN A 645 -12.98 0.49 -0.53
N SER A 646 -11.91 1.25 -0.79
CA SER A 646 -10.65 1.18 -0.04
C SER A 646 -10.72 2.02 1.24
N LEU A 647 -11.24 3.24 1.15
CA LEU A 647 -11.31 4.18 2.27
C LEU A 647 -12.25 3.69 3.39
N GLU A 648 -13.41 3.12 3.05
CA GLU A 648 -14.34 2.50 4.02
C GLU A 648 -13.66 1.34 4.78
N TYR A 649 -12.87 0.52 4.09
CA TYR A 649 -12.13 -0.58 4.71
C TYR A 649 -10.98 -0.08 5.59
N THR A 650 -10.27 0.98 5.15
CA THR A 650 -9.22 1.62 5.96
C THR A 650 -9.79 2.18 7.27
N GLN A 651 -10.95 2.86 7.21
CA GLN A 651 -11.60 3.40 8.40
C GLN A 651 -11.99 2.29 9.39
N ILE A 652 -12.59 1.19 8.92
CA ILE A 652 -12.97 0.06 9.79
C ILE A 652 -11.75 -0.55 10.52
N VAL A 653 -10.57 -0.57 9.89
CA VAL A 653 -9.33 -1.05 10.53
C VAL A 653 -8.78 -0.03 11.55
N SER A 654 -8.97 1.28 11.35
CA SER A 654 -8.66 2.27 12.39
C SER A 654 -9.65 2.16 13.55
N ASP A 655 -10.96 2.17 13.27
CA ASP A 655 -12.02 2.09 14.27
C ASP A 655 -11.85 0.86 15.18
N TRP A 656 -11.54 -0.32 14.61
CA TRP A 656 -11.20 -1.53 15.38
C TRP A 656 -9.98 -1.31 16.28
N PHE A 657 -8.90 -0.72 15.76
CA PHE A 657 -7.68 -0.53 16.52
C PHE A 657 -7.87 0.49 17.65
N ASP A 658 -8.56 1.60 17.40
CA ASP A 658 -8.83 2.66 18.38
C ASP A 658 -9.85 2.23 19.45
N LEU A 659 -10.77 1.30 19.15
CA LEU A 659 -11.79 0.80 20.09
C LEU A 659 -11.35 -0.46 20.87
N ASP A 660 -10.77 -1.46 20.19
CA ASP A 660 -10.50 -2.77 20.77
C ASP A 660 -9.03 -2.96 21.20
N VAL A 661 -8.07 -2.20 20.64
CA VAL A 661 -6.62 -2.40 20.88
C VAL A 661 -5.98 -1.26 21.67
N ALA A 662 -6.25 -0.01 21.31
CA ALA A 662 -5.65 1.16 21.95
C ALA A 662 -5.86 1.23 23.48
N PRO A 663 -7.05 0.91 24.06
CA PRO A 663 -7.23 0.91 25.51
C PRO A 663 -6.31 -0.06 26.26
N ILE A 664 -6.00 -1.22 25.66
CA ILE A 664 -5.08 -2.22 26.23
C ILE A 664 -3.65 -1.65 26.26
N LEU A 665 -3.26 -0.91 25.22
CA LEU A 665 -1.96 -0.24 25.18
C LEU A 665 -1.89 0.92 26.18
N GLU A 666 -2.97 1.67 26.38
CA GLU A 666 -3.03 2.71 27.41
C GLU A 666 -2.89 2.14 28.82
N ASP A 667 -3.51 1.00 29.13
CA ASP A 667 -3.42 0.39 30.46
C ASP A 667 -2.04 -0.26 30.71
N LEU A 668 -1.42 -0.84 29.67
CA LEU A 668 0.00 -1.25 29.72
C LEU A 668 0.93 -0.05 29.91
N LEU A 669 0.67 1.08 29.25
CA LEU A 669 1.42 2.33 29.41
C LEU A 669 1.35 2.83 30.86
N LYS A 670 0.14 2.96 31.42
CA LYS A 670 -0.11 3.36 32.82
C LYS A 670 0.56 2.43 33.84
N ALA A 671 0.77 1.16 33.50
CA ALA A 671 1.47 0.20 34.34
C ALA A 671 3.01 0.25 34.19
N ALA A 672 3.51 0.79 33.09
CA ALA A 672 4.94 0.85 32.78
C ALA A 672 5.60 2.20 33.14
N THR A 673 4.86 3.31 33.14
CA THR A 673 5.35 4.66 33.51
C THR A 673 5.21 4.94 35.02
N LYS A 674 5.98 5.90 35.52
CA LYS A 674 5.89 6.46 36.88
C LYS A 674 4.96 7.68 36.97
#